data_AF-N1S3I7-F1
#
_entry.id   AF-N1S3I7-F1
#
_cell.length_a   1.000
_cell.length_b   1.000
_cell.length_c   1.000
_cell.angle_alpha   90.00
_cell.angle_beta   90.00
_cell.angle_gamma   90.00
#
_symmetry.space_group_name_H-M   'P 1'
#
loop_
_entity.id
_entity.type
_entity.pdbx_description
1 polymer ?
#
loop_
_entity_poly.entity_id
_entity_poly.type
_entity_poly.pdbx_seq_one_letter_code
_entity_poly.pdbx_strand_id
1 'polypeptide(L)'
;MFRDASIHSLIPTTLLLLCLDAGYVLAASEGSGLDRCPDYVANHAPLVWLHPEDRFMPSDLSAHIVNTIPKLNEQPISGPSSIDLSNLGELNSYGGEDVALTAKEDPLTYPTWILGEAPDASGRIANSVPCAVILVEKSEVDIDAFYFYFYSFNEGPNITQVMEPINHLVGDENLSSGMHFGNHVGDWEHNMVRFHNGTPVGVYYSQHVDGVGFKWDDSTVNITDGRPIVYSALGSHANYPQRGHQIHNAAMFDYCDEGKLWNPSRKTIPSAMRWTFWGVFSIFIATVFFLGLNIPSTNKDLLSESQDASASPLVIVAQLAGVPVLPSILNAVLLTAVLTAANSDVYSSSRILISLADSGHAPAFLKKTNRFGTPYNAVGVCAAVGFLSFLNLSNDGTVVFNWFLSITSVAGFIAWAIISLCHIRFMKALSLQGISRSELPYVAPLQPYLSWYGLFFSVLIIITSGFQVFIEWDTSSFFTAYISLILFIVMFVGHKLIFRTKLVPLNLFPNNFKIPKDTRPYDMFRDASIHSLIPTTLLLLCLDAGYVLAASEGSGLDRCPDYVANHAPLVWLHPEDRFMPSDLSAHIVNTIPKLNEQPISGPSSIDLSNLGELNSYGGEDVALTAKEDPLTYPTWILGEAPDASGRIANSVPCAVILVEKSEVDIDAFYFYFYSFNEGPNITQVMEPINHLVGDENLSSGMHFGNHVGDWEHNMVRFHNGTPVGVYYSQHVDGVGFKWDDSTVNITDGRPIVYSALGSHANYPQRGHQIHNAAMFDYCDEGKLWNPAQSAYYYRFNPDSFTVTPIISPFEPSATEPAQNYTSWFDFTGHWGDISYPDSDPRQETVPHFGLKRFNSGPNGPRFKHLIRKGLVRDHARKMGWKEEWAVGVFMYWYPCCIRGWRLWRSLGIMAVMMSAFVLAVVYGVRRLKTWRQRRVYTKLKNDDIPMEELRREEEFLIGSDDEEDDHRR
;
A
#
# COMPACT_ATOMS: atom_id res chain seq x y z
N MET A 1 -38.88 25.73 13.93
CA MET A 1 -39.05 24.62 14.90
C MET A 1 -38.92 23.29 14.15
N PHE A 2 -37.68 22.97 13.78
CA PHE A 2 -37.14 21.64 13.39
C PHE A 2 -37.92 20.78 12.37
N ARG A 3 -37.84 21.28 11.14
CA ARG A 3 -37.82 20.65 9.82
C ARG A 3 -37.03 21.65 8.94
N ASP A 4 -36.12 21.29 8.04
CA ASP A 4 -36.05 20.11 7.18
C ASP A 4 -34.60 19.69 6.88
N ALA A 5 -34.36 18.39 6.66
CA ALA A 5 -33.14 17.86 6.04
C ALA A 5 -33.52 16.72 5.08
N SER A 6 -33.25 16.90 3.78
CA SER A 6 -33.46 15.89 2.73
C SER A 6 -32.55 16.18 1.53
N ILE A 7 -31.51 15.37 1.29
CA ILE A 7 -31.50 14.12 0.51
C ILE A 7 -31.20 14.32 -0.99
N HIS A 8 -30.05 13.74 -1.40
CA HIS A 8 -29.78 13.29 -2.76
C HIS A 8 -29.42 11.80 -2.73
N SER A 9 -30.39 10.92 -2.42
CA SER A 9 -30.20 9.47 -2.33
C SER A 9 -31.29 8.68 -3.05
N LEU A 10 -31.09 8.48 -4.36
CA LEU A 10 -31.80 7.46 -5.17
C LEU A 10 -31.13 7.20 -6.54
N ILE A 11 -30.19 8.05 -6.95
CA ILE A 11 -29.24 7.76 -8.04
C ILE A 11 -27.86 7.36 -7.50
N PRO A 12 -27.36 7.89 -6.35
CA PRO A 12 -26.11 7.40 -5.78
C PRO A 12 -26.19 5.99 -5.24
N THR A 13 -27.34 5.49 -4.76
CA THR A 13 -27.40 4.18 -4.10
C THR A 13 -26.94 3.03 -4.99
N THR A 14 -27.30 3.06 -6.28
CA THR A 14 -26.85 2.07 -7.28
C THR A 14 -25.38 2.25 -7.71
N LEU A 15 -24.77 3.40 -7.45
CA LEU A 15 -23.38 3.69 -7.82
C LEU A 15 -22.40 3.55 -6.64
N LEU A 16 -22.83 3.94 -5.43
CA LEU A 16 -22.08 3.79 -4.19
C LEU A 16 -21.96 2.30 -3.82
N LEU A 17 -23.00 1.50 -4.08
CA LEU A 17 -22.94 0.03 -3.96
C LEU A 17 -22.16 -0.65 -5.11
N LEU A 18 -21.86 0.06 -6.21
CA LEU A 18 -20.88 -0.38 -7.20
C LEU A 18 -19.44 0.00 -6.80
N CYS A 19 -19.26 1.01 -5.92
CA CYS A 19 -17.97 1.35 -5.32
C CYS A 19 -17.61 0.45 -4.13
N LEU A 20 -18.61 -0.06 -3.40
CA LEU A 20 -18.41 -0.92 -2.22
C LEU A 20 -17.74 -2.27 -2.56
N ASP A 21 -18.10 -2.91 -3.68
CA ASP A 21 -17.41 -4.12 -4.19
C ASP A 21 -16.13 -3.79 -5.01
N ALA A 22 -15.90 -2.51 -5.33
CA ALA A 22 -14.80 -2.05 -6.16
C ALA A 22 -13.81 -1.20 -5.33
N GLY A 23 -13.13 -1.84 -4.38
CA GLY A 23 -12.07 -1.27 -3.52
C GLY A 23 -10.81 -0.75 -4.24
N TYR A 24 -10.91 -0.45 -5.54
CA TYR A 24 -9.90 0.20 -6.36
C TYR A 24 -10.55 1.37 -7.11
N VAL A 25 -10.34 2.61 -6.62
CA VAL A 25 -10.13 3.87 -7.40
C VAL A 25 -10.18 5.14 -6.53
N LEU A 26 -10.82 5.15 -5.35
CA LEU A 26 -11.04 6.40 -4.57
C LEU A 26 -9.90 6.85 -3.64
N ALA A 27 -8.73 6.19 -3.65
CA ALA A 27 -7.53 6.61 -2.92
C ALA A 27 -6.84 7.88 -3.51
N ALA A 28 -7.57 8.74 -4.23
CA ALA A 28 -7.04 9.89 -4.96
C ALA A 28 -7.87 11.19 -4.85
N SER A 29 -8.94 11.26 -4.03
CA SER A 29 -9.76 12.49 -3.95
C SER A 29 -10.37 12.88 -2.60
N GLU A 30 -10.16 12.14 -1.50
CA GLU A 30 -10.85 12.43 -0.22
C GLU A 30 -9.88 12.63 0.95
N GLY A 31 -9.06 13.69 0.83
CA GLY A 31 -8.48 14.36 1.99
C GLY A 31 -9.50 15.34 2.60
N SER A 32 -9.67 15.31 3.92
CA SER A 32 -10.48 16.24 4.74
C SER A 32 -12.00 16.30 4.46
N GLY A 33 -12.81 16.07 5.51
CA GLY A 33 -14.28 16.07 5.44
C GLY A 33 -14.91 17.35 4.88
N LEU A 34 -15.31 17.30 3.62
CA LEU A 34 -16.04 18.34 2.90
C LEU A 34 -17.50 17.92 2.69
N ASP A 35 -18.43 18.73 3.19
CA ASP A 35 -19.84 18.62 2.82
C ASP A 35 -20.00 18.86 1.31
N ARG A 36 -20.73 17.96 0.65
CA ARG A 36 -20.91 18.01 -0.80
C ARG A 36 -21.72 19.26 -1.18
N CYS A 37 -21.12 20.11 -2.03
CA CYS A 37 -21.76 21.31 -2.56
C CYS A 37 -23.20 21.02 -3.06
N PRO A 38 -24.25 21.69 -2.54
CA PRO A 38 -25.63 21.37 -2.87
C PRO A 38 -25.96 21.55 -4.36
N ASP A 39 -26.78 20.66 -4.92
CA ASP A 39 -27.13 20.68 -6.35
C ASP A 39 -27.76 22.03 -6.79
N TYR A 40 -28.46 22.75 -5.91
CA TYR A 40 -29.01 24.08 -6.21
C TYR A 40 -27.92 25.13 -6.44
N VAL A 41 -26.77 25.05 -5.75
CA VAL A 41 -25.61 25.92 -5.99
C VAL A 41 -25.11 25.69 -7.41
N ALA A 42 -24.85 24.42 -7.79
CA ALA A 42 -24.42 24.10 -9.15
C ALA A 42 -25.48 24.48 -10.21
N ASN A 43 -26.77 24.32 -9.92
CA ASN A 43 -27.85 24.67 -10.84
C ASN A 43 -27.97 26.19 -11.08
N HIS A 44 -27.83 27.01 -10.03
CA HIS A 44 -27.95 28.46 -10.06
C HIS A 44 -26.60 29.19 -10.21
N ALA A 45 -25.51 28.46 -10.43
CA ALA A 45 -24.17 29.03 -10.65
C ALA A 45 -24.17 30.06 -11.79
N PRO A 46 -23.44 31.19 -11.63
CA PRO A 46 -23.36 32.22 -12.66
C PRO A 46 -22.87 31.70 -14.01
N LEU A 47 -23.32 32.36 -15.07
CA LEU A 47 -22.84 32.18 -16.43
C LEU A 47 -22.03 33.42 -16.81
N VAL A 48 -20.75 33.25 -17.09
CA VAL A 48 -19.82 34.36 -17.30
C VAL A 48 -19.57 34.55 -18.79
N TRP A 49 -19.89 35.72 -19.33
CA TRP A 49 -19.37 36.18 -20.61
C TRP A 49 -17.97 36.73 -20.41
N LEU A 50 -16.98 36.04 -20.96
CA LEU A 50 -15.62 36.54 -21.11
C LEU A 50 -15.57 37.51 -22.29
N HIS A 51 -14.91 38.66 -22.14
CA HIS A 51 -14.86 39.69 -23.17
C HIS A 51 -14.19 39.16 -24.46
N PRO A 52 -14.71 39.47 -25.67
CA PRO A 52 -14.26 38.85 -26.93
C PRO A 52 -12.80 39.16 -27.30
N GLU A 53 -12.32 40.35 -26.94
CA GLU A 53 -10.96 40.82 -27.23
C GLU A 53 -9.96 40.52 -26.10
N ASP A 54 -10.42 39.90 -25.01
CA ASP A 54 -9.51 39.57 -23.91
C ASP A 54 -8.51 38.49 -24.32
N ARG A 55 -7.26 38.68 -23.91
CA ARG A 55 -6.18 37.72 -24.12
C ARG A 55 -6.07 36.74 -22.95
N PHE A 56 -6.49 37.14 -21.75
CA PHE A 56 -6.28 36.41 -20.51
C PHE A 56 -7.56 35.67 -20.14
N MET A 57 -7.56 34.37 -20.42
CA MET A 57 -8.68 33.49 -20.11
C MET A 57 -8.54 32.91 -18.68
N PRO A 58 -9.62 32.36 -18.10
CA PRO A 58 -9.55 31.70 -16.79
C PRO A 58 -8.47 30.60 -16.78
N SER A 59 -7.63 30.61 -15.75
CA SER A 59 -6.34 29.89 -15.68
C SER A 59 -6.33 28.80 -14.60
N ASP A 60 -5.58 27.72 -14.83
CA ASP A 60 -5.45 26.65 -13.82
C ASP A 60 -4.55 27.09 -12.66
N LEU A 61 -5.08 27.02 -11.44
CA LEU A 61 -4.37 27.48 -10.25
C LEU A 61 -3.12 26.65 -9.94
N SER A 62 -3.13 25.34 -10.25
CA SER A 62 -1.97 24.46 -10.08
C SER A 62 -0.85 24.83 -11.06
N ALA A 63 -1.21 25.14 -12.31
CA ALA A 63 -0.26 25.60 -13.32
C ALA A 63 0.38 26.94 -12.94
N HIS A 64 -0.37 27.84 -12.30
CA HIS A 64 0.15 29.12 -11.79
C HIS A 64 1.20 28.93 -10.68
N ILE A 65 0.92 28.06 -9.69
CA ILE A 65 1.86 27.77 -8.60
C ILE A 65 3.17 27.16 -9.14
N VAL A 66 3.07 26.24 -10.11
CA VAL A 66 4.27 25.63 -10.73
C VAL A 66 5.13 26.66 -11.47
N ASN A 67 4.57 27.75 -11.97
CA ASN A 67 5.30 28.80 -12.70
C ASN A 67 5.71 30.02 -11.83
N THR A 68 5.52 29.94 -10.51
CA THR A 68 5.93 30.98 -9.56
C THR A 68 6.97 30.50 -8.54
N ILE A 69 7.67 31.44 -7.89
CA ILE A 69 8.64 31.24 -6.80
C ILE A 69 8.17 32.08 -5.61
N PRO A 70 8.09 31.53 -4.39
CA PRO A 70 7.80 32.31 -3.20
C PRO A 70 8.97 33.23 -2.85
N LYS A 71 8.68 34.51 -2.64
CA LYS A 71 9.66 35.52 -2.22
C LYS A 71 9.16 36.29 -1.00
N LEU A 72 10.08 36.63 -0.12
CA LEU A 72 9.89 37.57 0.99
C LEU A 72 10.87 38.73 0.78
N ASN A 73 10.39 39.97 0.72
CA ASN A 73 11.22 41.15 0.40
C ASN A 73 12.09 40.95 -0.87
N GLU A 74 11.45 40.48 -1.96
CA GLU A 74 12.07 40.13 -3.25
C GLU A 74 13.14 39.01 -3.23
N GLN A 75 13.45 38.43 -2.06
CA GLN A 75 14.40 37.32 -1.94
C GLN A 75 13.68 35.97 -1.96
N PRO A 76 14.16 34.96 -2.72
CA PRO A 76 13.60 33.62 -2.69
C PRO A 76 13.63 33.00 -1.30
N ILE A 77 12.53 32.36 -0.89
CA ILE A 77 12.45 31.68 0.40
C ILE A 77 13.08 30.28 0.28
N SER A 78 14.00 29.94 1.19
CA SER A 78 14.57 28.59 1.34
C SER A 78 13.56 27.65 2.03
N GLY A 79 12.42 27.43 1.36
CA GLY A 79 11.28 26.64 1.83
C GLY A 79 11.32 25.15 1.44
N PRO A 80 10.17 24.46 1.45
CA PRO A 80 10.07 23.05 1.07
C PRO A 80 10.48 22.80 -0.40
N SER A 81 10.92 21.58 -0.71
CA SER A 81 11.49 21.21 -2.01
C SER A 81 10.51 21.30 -3.20
N SER A 82 9.20 21.36 -2.92
CA SER A 82 8.13 21.49 -3.91
C SER A 82 6.91 22.13 -3.25
N ILE A 83 6.24 23.03 -3.97
CA ILE A 83 5.04 23.73 -3.50
C ILE A 83 3.89 23.42 -4.47
N ASP A 84 2.73 23.08 -3.92
CA ASP A 84 1.48 22.83 -4.62
C ASP A 84 0.28 23.28 -3.77
N LEU A 85 -0.95 23.03 -4.25
CA LEU A 85 -2.18 23.43 -3.59
C LEU A 85 -2.39 22.84 -2.18
N SER A 86 -1.73 21.74 -1.84
CA SER A 86 -1.88 21.07 -0.55
C SER A 86 -1.00 21.67 0.55
N ASN A 87 0.15 22.25 0.19
CA ASN A 87 1.14 22.76 1.13
C ASN A 87 1.46 24.27 1.00
N LEU A 88 0.85 24.98 0.05
CA LEU A 88 1.04 26.43 -0.15
C LEU A 88 0.90 27.26 1.13
N GLY A 89 0.02 26.83 2.05
CA GLY A 89 -0.21 27.48 3.35
C GLY A 89 0.99 27.46 4.31
N GLU A 90 2.00 26.60 4.09
CA GLU A 90 3.25 26.59 4.86
C GLU A 90 4.05 27.89 4.68
N LEU A 91 3.93 28.56 3.52
CA LEU A 91 4.60 29.83 3.26
C LEU A 91 4.25 30.94 4.28
N ASN A 92 3.05 30.87 4.85
CA ASN A 92 2.59 31.84 5.85
C ASN A 92 3.50 31.89 7.09
N SER A 93 4.23 30.81 7.43
CA SER A 93 5.16 30.81 8.57
C SER A 93 6.43 31.63 8.35
N TYR A 94 6.75 31.99 7.10
CA TYR A 94 7.98 32.70 6.75
C TYR A 94 7.82 34.24 6.79
N GLY A 95 6.61 34.75 6.58
CA GLY A 95 6.33 36.19 6.58
C GLY A 95 4.85 36.60 6.50
N GLY A 96 3.90 35.65 6.59
CA GLY A 96 2.47 35.95 6.44
C GLY A 96 2.16 36.66 5.12
N GLU A 97 1.53 37.83 5.22
CA GLU A 97 1.10 38.67 4.09
C GLU A 97 2.28 39.26 3.27
N ASP A 98 3.50 39.30 3.82
CA ASP A 98 4.69 39.81 3.11
C ASP A 98 5.31 38.79 2.11
N VAL A 99 4.73 37.58 2.00
CA VAL A 99 5.20 36.51 1.09
C VAL A 99 4.44 36.55 -0.23
N ALA A 100 5.13 36.84 -1.33
CA ALA A 100 4.56 36.92 -2.67
C ALA A 100 4.97 35.73 -3.56
N LEU A 101 4.02 35.18 -4.31
CA LEU A 101 4.30 34.29 -5.44
C LEU A 101 4.73 35.12 -6.64
N THR A 102 6.01 35.07 -6.99
CA THR A 102 6.58 35.84 -8.10
C THR A 102 6.79 34.95 -9.32
N ALA A 103 6.43 35.41 -10.53
CA ALA A 103 6.65 34.65 -11.77
C ALA A 103 8.13 34.23 -11.94
N LYS A 104 8.34 33.02 -12.47
CA LYS A 104 9.68 32.46 -12.77
C LYS A 104 10.35 33.13 -13.97
N GLU A 105 9.54 33.62 -14.90
CA GLU A 105 9.92 34.30 -16.12
C GLU A 105 9.17 35.62 -16.22
N ASP A 106 9.62 36.51 -17.12
CA ASP A 106 9.01 37.82 -17.31
C ASP A 106 7.59 37.68 -17.90
N PRO A 107 6.51 38.07 -17.19
CA PRO A 107 5.14 37.92 -17.69
C PRO A 107 4.88 38.76 -18.95
N LEU A 108 5.66 39.83 -19.20
CA LEU A 108 5.56 40.64 -20.41
C LEU A 108 6.05 39.92 -21.67
N THR A 109 6.66 38.73 -21.53
CA THR A 109 6.95 37.83 -22.66
C THR A 109 5.74 37.00 -23.10
N TYR A 110 4.59 37.14 -22.42
CA TYR A 110 3.34 36.41 -22.65
C TYR A 110 3.51 34.87 -22.70
N PRO A 111 4.11 34.25 -21.67
CA PRO A 111 4.28 32.81 -21.62
C PRO A 111 2.91 32.09 -21.61
N THR A 112 2.86 30.89 -22.17
CA THR A 112 1.57 30.22 -22.45
C THR A 112 0.70 29.95 -21.22
N TRP A 113 1.30 29.86 -20.02
CA TRP A 113 0.56 29.63 -18.77
C TRP A 113 -0.16 30.87 -18.23
N ILE A 114 0.17 32.10 -18.68
CA ILE A 114 -0.59 33.29 -18.27
C ILE A 114 -1.86 33.51 -19.10
N LEU A 115 -1.92 32.94 -20.31
CA LEU A 115 -3.03 33.16 -21.26
C LEU A 115 -4.32 32.41 -20.90
N GLY A 116 -4.24 31.40 -20.03
CA GLY A 116 -5.36 30.55 -19.62
C GLY A 116 -5.96 29.68 -20.73
N GLU A 117 -7.15 29.12 -20.49
CA GLU A 117 -7.89 28.33 -21.48
C GLU A 117 -9.26 28.96 -21.80
N ALA A 118 -9.54 29.18 -23.08
CA ALA A 118 -10.87 29.61 -23.52
C ALA A 118 -11.91 28.46 -23.43
N PRO A 119 -13.18 28.73 -23.06
CA PRO A 119 -14.21 27.71 -23.00
C PRO A 119 -14.61 27.20 -24.41
N ASP A 120 -15.02 25.92 -24.46
CA ASP A 120 -15.56 25.27 -25.64
C ASP A 120 -16.97 25.78 -26.01
N ALA A 121 -17.50 25.33 -27.16
CA ALA A 121 -18.84 25.69 -27.65
C ALA A 121 -20.00 25.25 -26.72
N SER A 122 -19.71 24.53 -25.64
CA SER A 122 -20.65 24.12 -24.60
C SER A 122 -20.45 24.86 -23.27
N GLY A 123 -19.57 25.87 -23.28
CA GLY A 123 -19.16 26.70 -22.15
C GLY A 123 -18.20 26.04 -21.18
N ARG A 124 -17.54 24.94 -21.58
CA ARG A 124 -16.63 24.19 -20.71
C ARG A 124 -15.17 24.50 -21.03
N ILE A 125 -14.39 24.82 -20.01
CA ILE A 125 -12.93 24.71 -20.04
C ILE A 125 -12.57 23.25 -19.74
N ALA A 126 -11.75 22.63 -20.59
CA ALA A 126 -11.65 21.18 -20.64
C ALA A 126 -10.49 20.61 -19.82
N ASN A 127 -9.34 21.30 -19.78
CA ASN A 127 -8.08 20.81 -19.22
C ASN A 127 -7.57 21.66 -18.04
N SER A 128 -8.37 22.60 -17.56
CA SER A 128 -8.06 23.54 -16.47
C SER A 128 -9.22 23.58 -15.46
N VAL A 129 -8.90 23.83 -14.19
CA VAL A 129 -9.85 24.10 -13.09
C VAL A 129 -9.69 25.55 -12.61
N PRO A 130 -10.29 26.54 -13.31
CA PRO A 130 -10.05 27.96 -13.02
C PRO A 130 -11.13 28.59 -12.12
N CYS A 131 -11.92 27.77 -11.43
CA CYS A 131 -12.97 28.24 -10.52
C CYS A 131 -12.98 27.46 -9.21
N ALA A 132 -12.97 28.19 -8.09
CA ALA A 132 -13.17 27.66 -6.74
C ALA A 132 -14.54 28.09 -6.21
N VAL A 133 -15.30 27.16 -5.64
CA VAL A 133 -16.62 27.45 -5.06
C VAL A 133 -16.55 27.32 -3.54
N ILE A 134 -16.79 28.41 -2.82
CA ILE A 134 -16.76 28.46 -1.36
C ILE A 134 -18.18 28.68 -0.83
N LEU A 135 -18.61 27.85 0.11
CA LEU A 135 -19.92 27.96 0.75
C LEU A 135 -19.76 28.56 2.15
N VAL A 136 -20.53 29.62 2.44
CA VAL A 136 -20.59 30.25 3.75
C VAL A 136 -22.00 30.09 4.29
N GLU A 137 -22.17 29.16 5.22
CA GLU A 137 -23.42 28.97 5.95
C GLU A 137 -23.62 30.11 6.95
N LYS A 138 -24.72 30.85 6.81
CA LYS A 138 -25.09 31.95 7.72
C LYS A 138 -26.21 31.56 8.68
N SER A 139 -27.05 30.62 8.30
CA SER A 139 -28.07 30.00 9.16
C SER A 139 -28.44 28.61 8.61
N GLU A 140 -29.31 27.87 9.31
CA GLU A 140 -29.87 26.60 8.81
C GLU A 140 -30.63 26.74 7.46
N VAL A 141 -30.94 27.97 7.03
CA VAL A 141 -31.65 28.25 5.77
C VAL A 141 -30.89 29.20 4.84
N ASP A 142 -29.94 30.00 5.32
CA ASP A 142 -29.22 30.99 4.53
C ASP A 142 -27.79 30.53 4.21
N ILE A 143 -27.49 30.31 2.93
CA ILE A 143 -26.15 29.97 2.44
C ILE A 143 -25.73 31.00 1.38
N ASP A 144 -24.54 31.56 1.57
CA ASP A 144 -23.87 32.40 0.58
C ASP A 144 -22.86 31.52 -0.18
N ALA A 145 -23.11 31.28 -1.48
CA ALA A 145 -22.16 30.55 -2.32
C ALA A 145 -21.34 31.54 -3.15
N PHE A 146 -20.04 31.55 -2.94
CA PHE A 146 -19.06 32.34 -3.66
C PHE A 146 -18.45 31.49 -4.79
N TYR A 147 -18.38 32.06 -5.99
CA TYR A 147 -17.76 31.48 -7.17
C TYR A 147 -16.57 32.36 -7.51
N PHE A 148 -15.39 31.95 -7.06
CA PHE A 148 -14.13 32.60 -7.36
C PHE A 148 -13.62 32.11 -8.72
N TYR A 149 -13.13 33.02 -9.55
CA TYR A 149 -12.52 32.77 -10.85
C TYR A 149 -11.07 33.22 -10.77
N PHE A 150 -10.16 32.40 -11.28
CA PHE A 150 -8.74 32.70 -11.25
C PHE A 150 -8.20 33.04 -12.64
N TYR A 151 -7.42 34.12 -12.72
CA TYR A 151 -6.70 34.53 -13.91
C TYR A 151 -5.21 34.63 -13.58
N SER A 152 -4.33 34.03 -14.39
CA SER A 152 -2.89 34.06 -14.12
C SER A 152 -2.26 35.44 -14.26
N PHE A 153 -2.90 36.33 -15.00
CA PHE A 153 -2.46 37.70 -15.23
C PHE A 153 -3.68 38.59 -15.47
N ASN A 154 -3.71 39.75 -14.82
CA ASN A 154 -4.69 40.81 -15.03
C ASN A 154 -3.94 41.96 -15.70
N GLU A 155 -4.43 42.41 -16.85
CA GLU A 155 -3.81 43.51 -17.59
C GLU A 155 -4.24 44.87 -17.01
N GLY A 156 -5.36 44.92 -16.31
CA GLY A 156 -5.96 46.14 -15.76
C GLY A 156 -6.74 46.94 -16.82
N PRO A 157 -7.48 47.98 -16.42
CA PRO A 157 -8.14 48.87 -17.36
C PRO A 157 -7.13 49.64 -18.21
N ASN A 158 -7.48 49.86 -19.47
CA ASN A 158 -6.67 50.61 -20.43
C ASN A 158 -6.84 52.12 -20.21
N ILE A 159 -5.78 52.91 -20.42
CA ILE A 159 -5.80 54.38 -20.27
C ILE A 159 -6.81 55.08 -21.19
N THR A 160 -7.24 54.45 -22.28
CA THR A 160 -8.32 54.98 -23.15
C THR A 160 -9.71 54.90 -22.52
N GLN A 161 -9.91 54.10 -21.47
CA GLN A 161 -11.19 53.91 -20.78
C GLN A 161 -11.43 54.98 -19.70
N VAL A 162 -11.06 56.23 -19.98
CA VAL A 162 -11.07 57.36 -19.04
C VAL A 162 -12.22 58.33 -19.37
N MET A 163 -12.83 58.94 -18.34
CA MET A 163 -13.95 59.87 -18.51
C MET A 163 -13.57 61.09 -19.37
N GLU A 164 -14.53 61.55 -20.19
CA GLU A 164 -14.34 62.63 -21.19
C GLU A 164 -13.61 63.90 -20.68
N PRO A 165 -13.86 64.41 -19.44
CA PRO A 165 -13.14 65.58 -18.92
C PRO A 165 -11.64 65.35 -18.65
N ILE A 166 -11.23 64.10 -18.43
CA ILE A 166 -9.85 63.70 -18.09
C ILE A 166 -9.10 63.22 -19.34
N ASN A 167 -9.82 62.73 -20.36
CA ASN A 167 -9.24 62.30 -21.64
C ASN A 167 -8.34 63.39 -22.28
N HIS A 168 -8.73 64.67 -22.16
CA HIS A 168 -7.92 65.81 -22.62
C HIS A 168 -6.60 66.04 -21.86
N LEU A 169 -6.41 65.44 -20.68
CA LEU A 169 -5.17 65.53 -19.89
C LEU A 169 -4.16 64.43 -20.25
N VAL A 170 -4.60 63.35 -20.91
CA VAL A 170 -3.76 62.21 -21.32
C VAL A 170 -2.86 62.55 -22.53
N GLY A 171 -3.26 63.54 -23.32
CA GLY A 171 -2.34 64.41 -24.07
C GLY A 171 -1.67 63.88 -25.34
N ASP A 172 -1.57 62.56 -25.55
CA ASP A 172 -0.93 61.97 -26.74
C ASP A 172 -1.66 60.68 -27.20
N GLU A 173 -2.23 60.72 -28.39
CA GLU A 173 -2.96 59.59 -28.99
C GLU A 173 -2.05 58.35 -29.15
N ASN A 174 -0.74 58.54 -29.38
CA ASN A 174 0.21 57.43 -29.61
C ASN A 174 0.62 56.69 -28.33
N LEU A 175 0.50 57.31 -27.15
CA LEU A 175 0.79 56.67 -25.85
C LEU A 175 -0.40 55.84 -25.33
N SER A 176 -1.60 56.02 -25.91
CA SER A 176 -2.85 55.60 -25.30
C SER A 176 -3.26 54.15 -25.57
N SER A 177 -3.07 53.62 -26.78
CA SER A 177 -3.76 52.38 -27.21
C SER A 177 -3.32 51.08 -26.51
N GLY A 178 -2.16 51.04 -25.85
CA GLY A 178 -1.61 49.83 -25.21
C GLY A 178 -1.09 50.02 -23.79
N MET A 179 -1.41 51.14 -23.14
CA MET A 179 -1.02 51.38 -21.75
C MET A 179 -2.19 51.03 -20.81
N HIS A 180 -1.96 50.08 -19.91
CA HIS A 180 -2.91 49.69 -18.89
C HIS A 180 -2.36 50.03 -17.50
N PHE A 181 -3.25 50.09 -16.51
CA PHE A 181 -2.89 50.41 -15.13
C PHE A 181 -3.24 49.28 -14.16
N GLY A 182 -2.32 48.99 -13.25
CA GLY A 182 -2.55 47.99 -12.20
C GLY A 182 -2.29 46.55 -12.64
N ASN A 183 -1.56 46.32 -13.74
CA ASN A 183 -1.17 45.00 -14.21
C ASN A 183 -0.55 44.16 -13.08
N HIS A 184 -1.04 42.94 -12.87
CA HIS A 184 -0.54 42.06 -11.81
C HIS A 184 -0.61 40.57 -12.18
N VAL A 185 0.26 39.78 -11.55
CA VAL A 185 0.36 38.33 -11.74
C VAL A 185 -0.45 37.64 -10.65
N GLY A 186 -1.43 36.83 -11.05
CA GLY A 186 -2.35 36.13 -10.15
C GLY A 186 -3.48 37.04 -9.66
N ASP A 187 -4.67 36.79 -10.19
CA ASP A 187 -5.87 37.61 -10.00
C ASP A 187 -7.08 36.74 -9.64
N TRP A 188 -7.93 37.26 -8.75
CA TRP A 188 -9.04 36.55 -8.12
C TRP A 188 -10.30 37.39 -8.16
N GLU A 189 -11.16 37.06 -9.11
CA GLU A 189 -12.47 37.68 -9.26
C GLU A 189 -13.56 36.79 -8.69
N HIS A 190 -14.72 37.34 -8.32
CA HIS A 190 -15.81 36.49 -7.83
C HIS A 190 -17.23 37.02 -8.06
N ASN A 191 -18.18 36.09 -7.97
CA ASN A 191 -19.58 36.42 -7.77
C ASN A 191 -20.10 35.61 -6.58
N MET A 192 -21.16 36.09 -5.94
CA MET A 192 -21.82 35.38 -4.86
C MET A 192 -23.32 35.27 -5.13
N VAL A 193 -23.90 34.11 -4.82
CA VAL A 193 -25.35 33.90 -4.85
C VAL A 193 -25.82 33.54 -3.44
N ARG A 194 -26.76 34.33 -2.90
CA ARG A 194 -27.44 34.00 -1.64
C ARG A 194 -28.60 33.07 -1.91
N PHE A 195 -28.64 31.96 -1.19
CA PHE A 195 -29.75 31.04 -1.14
C PHE A 195 -30.49 31.16 0.19
N HIS A 196 -31.81 31.17 0.14
CA HIS A 196 -32.69 30.97 1.28
C HIS A 196 -33.48 29.67 1.06
N ASN A 197 -33.28 28.68 1.92
CA ASN A 197 -33.85 27.34 1.83
C ASN A 197 -33.65 26.70 0.43
N GLY A 198 -32.44 26.81 -0.11
CA GLY A 198 -32.07 26.33 -1.45
C GLY A 198 -32.60 27.15 -2.63
N THR A 199 -33.43 28.16 -2.39
CA THR A 199 -33.93 29.08 -3.44
C THR A 199 -33.03 30.31 -3.51
N PRO A 200 -32.52 30.72 -4.68
CA PRO A 200 -31.72 31.93 -4.78
C PRO A 200 -32.57 33.19 -4.53
N VAL A 201 -32.06 34.11 -3.71
CA VAL A 201 -32.75 35.34 -3.28
C VAL A 201 -31.95 36.63 -3.55
N GLY A 202 -30.67 36.51 -3.83
CA GLY A 202 -29.83 37.64 -4.25
C GLY A 202 -28.56 37.18 -4.93
N VAL A 203 -27.95 38.10 -5.68
CA VAL A 203 -26.65 37.91 -6.35
C VAL A 203 -25.78 39.13 -6.10
N TYR A 204 -24.49 38.91 -5.91
CA TYR A 204 -23.47 39.93 -5.71
C TYR A 204 -22.38 39.77 -6.76
N TYR A 205 -22.04 40.88 -7.41
CA TYR A 205 -21.01 40.95 -8.43
C TYR A 205 -19.80 41.66 -7.83
N SER A 206 -18.65 40.98 -7.75
CA SER A 206 -17.40 41.59 -7.29
C SER A 206 -16.83 42.50 -8.36
N GLN A 207 -16.31 43.63 -7.92
CA GLN A 207 -15.53 44.56 -8.72
C GLN A 207 -14.25 44.86 -7.92
N HIS A 208 -13.33 45.62 -8.51
CA HIS A 208 -11.98 45.96 -8.00
C HIS A 208 -11.77 45.91 -6.48
N VAL A 209 -12.38 46.84 -5.74
CA VAL A 209 -12.21 46.99 -4.27
C VAL A 209 -13.55 46.80 -3.52
N ASP A 210 -14.66 46.91 -4.25
CA ASP A 210 -16.04 46.92 -3.76
C ASP A 210 -16.90 46.08 -4.73
N GLY A 211 -18.20 45.96 -4.50
CA GLY A 211 -19.09 45.28 -5.44
C GLY A 211 -20.54 45.52 -5.13
N VAL A 212 -21.43 45.10 -6.04
CA VAL A 212 -22.85 45.46 -6.00
C VAL A 212 -23.73 44.23 -5.84
N GLY A 213 -24.56 44.26 -4.79
CA GLY A 213 -25.55 43.23 -4.48
C GLY A 213 -26.95 43.61 -4.95
N PHE A 214 -27.59 42.71 -5.69
CA PHE A 214 -28.96 42.84 -6.19
C PHE A 214 -29.86 41.73 -5.63
N LYS A 215 -31.16 41.99 -5.59
CA LYS A 215 -32.14 40.91 -5.38
C LYS A 215 -32.23 40.04 -6.62
N TRP A 216 -32.61 38.78 -6.42
CA TRP A 216 -32.75 37.83 -7.53
C TRP A 216 -33.86 38.18 -8.52
N ASP A 217 -34.86 38.96 -8.09
CA ASP A 217 -35.97 39.45 -8.92
C ASP A 217 -35.76 40.88 -9.45
N ASP A 218 -34.57 41.46 -9.27
CA ASP A 218 -34.26 42.80 -9.76
C ASP A 218 -34.12 42.84 -11.29
N SER A 219 -34.72 43.84 -11.93
CA SER A 219 -34.68 44.01 -13.40
C SER A 219 -33.28 44.22 -13.98
N THR A 220 -32.30 44.55 -13.13
CA THR A 220 -30.89 44.68 -13.53
C THR A 220 -30.19 43.32 -13.68
N VAL A 221 -30.67 42.27 -13.00
CA VAL A 221 -30.10 40.93 -13.02
C VAL A 221 -30.69 40.13 -14.18
N ASN A 222 -29.90 39.89 -15.22
CA ASN A 222 -30.30 39.04 -16.33
C ASN A 222 -30.22 37.56 -15.92
N ILE A 223 -31.32 36.82 -16.01
CA ILE A 223 -31.40 35.40 -15.61
C ILE A 223 -31.76 34.53 -16.81
N THR A 224 -30.87 33.60 -17.16
CA THR A 224 -31.07 32.60 -18.23
C THR A 224 -31.04 31.20 -17.65
N ASP A 225 -32.03 30.35 -17.95
CA ASP A 225 -32.17 28.98 -17.41
C ASP A 225 -32.05 28.88 -15.87
N GLY A 226 -32.46 29.94 -15.16
CA GLY A 226 -32.37 30.04 -13.71
C GLY A 226 -30.98 30.44 -13.17
N ARG A 227 -30.10 30.99 -14.01
CA ARG A 227 -28.74 31.39 -13.65
C ARG A 227 -28.50 32.86 -13.93
N PRO A 228 -27.79 33.60 -13.06
CA PRO A 228 -27.46 34.99 -13.31
C PRO A 228 -26.38 35.05 -14.40
N ILE A 229 -26.56 35.97 -15.35
CA ILE A 229 -25.52 36.34 -16.30
C ILE A 229 -24.56 37.31 -15.63
N VAL A 230 -23.29 37.11 -15.89
CA VAL A 230 -22.16 37.95 -15.48
C VAL A 230 -21.41 38.35 -16.75
N TYR A 231 -21.00 39.62 -16.83
CA TYR A 231 -20.13 40.14 -17.87
C TYR A 231 -18.78 40.48 -17.24
N SER A 232 -17.72 39.80 -17.69
CA SER A 232 -16.34 40.04 -17.30
C SER A 232 -15.81 41.25 -18.07
N ALA A 233 -15.19 42.20 -17.39
CA ALA A 233 -14.53 43.33 -18.03
C ALA A 233 -13.23 42.92 -18.74
N LEU A 234 -12.91 43.64 -19.83
CA LEU A 234 -11.68 43.49 -20.61
C LEU A 234 -10.45 43.84 -19.76
N GLY A 235 -9.51 42.90 -19.61
CA GLY A 235 -8.21 43.07 -18.99
C GLY A 235 -8.24 43.16 -17.46
N SER A 236 -9.29 43.77 -16.89
CA SER A 236 -9.49 43.91 -15.45
C SER A 236 -10.32 42.79 -14.80
N HIS A 237 -11.06 42.00 -15.60
CA HIS A 237 -11.91 40.87 -15.20
C HIS A 237 -13.07 41.16 -14.23
N ALA A 238 -13.22 42.39 -13.73
CA ALA A 238 -14.29 42.80 -12.83
C ALA A 238 -15.68 42.42 -13.35
N ASN A 239 -16.56 41.99 -12.43
CA ASN A 239 -17.83 41.37 -12.77
C ASN A 239 -18.98 42.37 -12.74
N TYR A 240 -19.78 42.36 -13.81
CA TYR A 240 -20.91 43.28 -13.97
C TYR A 240 -22.20 42.55 -14.39
N PRO A 241 -23.38 43.04 -13.97
CA PRO A 241 -24.68 42.45 -14.34
C PRO A 241 -25.12 42.79 -15.78
N GLN A 242 -24.47 43.77 -16.43
CA GLN A 242 -24.85 44.30 -17.73
C GLN A 242 -23.62 44.60 -18.58
N ARG A 243 -23.72 44.42 -19.89
CA ARG A 243 -22.68 44.82 -20.87
C ARG A 243 -22.59 46.34 -21.05
N GLY A 244 -21.46 46.80 -21.58
CA GLY A 244 -21.17 48.20 -21.90
C GLY A 244 -20.12 48.82 -20.98
N HIS A 245 -20.10 50.16 -20.95
CA HIS A 245 -19.22 50.92 -20.07
C HIS A 245 -19.77 50.93 -18.65
N GLN A 246 -18.98 50.43 -17.71
CA GLN A 246 -19.28 50.33 -16.29
C GLN A 246 -18.35 51.24 -15.51
N ILE A 247 -18.84 51.93 -14.48
CA ILE A 247 -17.98 52.85 -13.72
C ILE A 247 -17.01 52.04 -12.87
N HIS A 248 -15.72 52.16 -13.14
CA HIS A 248 -14.64 51.56 -12.35
C HIS A 248 -14.37 52.41 -11.11
N ASN A 249 -14.14 53.71 -11.31
CA ASN A 249 -13.94 54.70 -10.24
C ASN A 249 -14.38 56.09 -10.72
N ALA A 250 -14.06 57.15 -9.96
CA ALA A 250 -14.43 58.52 -10.30
C ALA A 250 -13.79 59.09 -11.60
N ALA A 251 -12.86 58.36 -12.23
CA ALA A 251 -12.12 58.77 -13.42
C ALA A 251 -12.14 57.76 -14.58
N MET A 252 -12.42 56.48 -14.31
CA MET A 252 -12.27 55.37 -15.27
C MET A 252 -13.55 54.55 -15.43
N PHE A 253 -13.67 53.90 -16.58
CA PHE A 253 -14.67 52.88 -16.88
C PHE A 253 -13.99 51.53 -17.13
N ASP A 254 -14.70 50.46 -16.82
CA ASP A 254 -14.46 49.14 -17.36
C ASP A 254 -15.39 48.91 -18.56
N TYR A 255 -14.96 48.10 -19.53
CA TYR A 255 -15.79 47.71 -20.67
C TYR A 255 -15.99 46.20 -20.71
N CYS A 256 -17.24 45.75 -20.80
CA CYS A 256 -17.61 44.33 -20.77
C CYS A 256 -18.65 44.01 -21.86
N ASP A 257 -18.52 42.86 -22.55
CA ASP A 257 -19.37 42.49 -23.69
C ASP A 257 -19.46 40.96 -23.92
N GLU A 258 -20.34 40.54 -24.83
CA GLU A 258 -20.70 39.14 -25.12
C GLU A 258 -19.67 38.43 -26.01
N GLY A 259 -18.56 37.96 -25.42
CA GLY A 259 -17.53 37.19 -26.13
C GLY A 259 -17.73 35.68 -26.10
N LYS A 260 -17.15 35.00 -25.10
CA LYS A 260 -17.28 33.54 -24.92
C LYS A 260 -18.01 33.22 -23.62
N LEU A 261 -19.09 32.45 -23.71
CA LEU A 261 -19.87 32.03 -22.55
C LEU A 261 -19.18 30.89 -21.80
N TRP A 262 -18.90 31.08 -20.52
CA TRP A 262 -18.33 30.09 -19.62
C TRP A 262 -19.36 29.62 -18.59
N ASN A 263 -19.38 28.31 -18.34
CA ASN A 263 -20.28 27.62 -17.41
C ASN A 263 -19.45 26.82 -16.39
N PRO A 264 -19.24 27.36 -15.17
CA PRO A 264 -18.29 26.77 -14.22
C PRO A 264 -18.73 25.45 -13.56
N SER A 265 -20.00 25.02 -13.62
CA SER A 265 -20.51 24.03 -12.65
C SER A 265 -21.23 22.77 -13.18
N ARG A 266 -21.62 22.65 -14.46
CA ARG A 266 -22.74 21.73 -14.84
C ARG A 266 -22.45 20.42 -15.58
N LYS A 267 -21.22 19.88 -15.61
CA LYS A 267 -20.93 18.61 -16.34
C LYS A 267 -20.06 17.56 -15.65
N THR A 268 -19.66 17.74 -14.39
CA THR A 268 -18.82 16.77 -13.67
C THR A 268 -19.52 15.43 -13.43
N ILE A 269 -20.73 15.40 -12.88
CA ILE A 269 -21.36 14.14 -12.40
C ILE A 269 -21.62 13.11 -13.52
N PRO A 270 -22.36 13.37 -14.62
CA PRO A 270 -22.65 12.32 -15.62
C PRO A 270 -21.41 11.91 -16.44
N SER A 271 -20.42 12.81 -16.54
CA SER A 271 -19.11 12.51 -17.12
C SER A 271 -18.35 11.56 -16.20
N ALA A 272 -18.25 11.89 -14.91
CA ALA A 272 -17.65 11.03 -13.89
C ALA A 272 -18.29 9.65 -13.87
N MET A 273 -19.63 9.53 -13.82
CA MET A 273 -20.31 8.22 -13.83
C MET A 273 -19.93 7.34 -15.03
N ARG A 274 -19.79 7.94 -16.23
CA ARG A 274 -19.35 7.21 -17.44
C ARG A 274 -17.87 6.85 -17.39
N TRP A 275 -17.02 7.75 -16.89
CA TRP A 275 -15.59 7.51 -16.71
C TRP A 275 -15.28 6.51 -15.61
N THR A 276 -16.02 6.49 -14.50
CA THR A 276 -15.93 5.47 -13.45
C THR A 276 -16.37 4.12 -13.99
N PHE A 277 -17.54 4.03 -14.66
CA PHE A 277 -17.99 2.76 -15.23
C PHE A 277 -16.99 2.21 -16.27
N TRP A 278 -16.62 3.00 -17.29
CA TRP A 278 -15.70 2.54 -18.33
C TRP A 278 -14.26 2.40 -17.82
N GLY A 279 -13.84 3.20 -16.85
CA GLY A 279 -12.53 3.11 -16.20
C GLY A 279 -12.41 1.82 -15.41
N VAL A 280 -13.30 1.58 -14.44
CA VAL A 280 -13.34 0.34 -13.65
C VAL A 280 -13.52 -0.88 -14.58
N PHE A 281 -14.49 -0.85 -15.50
CA PHE A 281 -14.69 -1.96 -16.44
C PHE A 281 -13.45 -2.26 -17.29
N SER A 282 -12.81 -1.24 -17.87
CA SER A 282 -11.63 -1.44 -18.71
C SER A 282 -10.41 -1.86 -17.90
N ILE A 283 -10.22 -1.29 -16.70
CA ILE A 283 -9.12 -1.67 -15.80
C ILE A 283 -9.30 -3.11 -15.33
N PHE A 284 -10.49 -3.52 -14.89
CA PHE A 284 -10.73 -4.90 -14.41
C PHE A 284 -10.57 -5.91 -15.54
N ILE A 285 -11.15 -5.66 -16.73
CA ILE A 285 -11.01 -6.56 -17.88
C ILE A 285 -9.56 -6.60 -18.38
N ALA A 286 -8.85 -5.47 -18.45
CA ALA A 286 -7.44 -5.44 -18.83
C ALA A 286 -6.57 -6.16 -17.80
N THR A 287 -6.80 -5.93 -16.50
CA THR A 287 -6.09 -6.59 -15.41
C THR A 287 -6.29 -8.11 -15.47
N VAL A 288 -7.53 -8.60 -15.54
CA VAL A 288 -7.81 -10.04 -15.68
C VAL A 288 -7.19 -10.62 -16.97
N PHE A 289 -7.25 -9.89 -18.09
CA PHE A 289 -6.64 -10.30 -19.35
C PHE A 289 -5.11 -10.42 -19.26
N PHE A 290 -4.43 -9.40 -18.73
CA PHE A 290 -2.97 -9.43 -18.56
C PHE A 290 -2.53 -10.45 -17.52
N LEU A 291 -3.27 -10.62 -16.42
CA LEU A 291 -2.99 -11.67 -15.43
C LEU A 291 -3.15 -13.06 -16.05
N GLY A 292 -4.20 -13.30 -16.82
CA GLY A 292 -4.41 -14.57 -17.54
C GLY A 292 -3.39 -14.85 -18.66
N LEU A 293 -2.68 -13.83 -19.16
CA LEU A 293 -1.55 -14.00 -20.09
C LEU A 293 -0.22 -14.26 -19.38
N ASN A 294 0.00 -13.68 -18.20
CA ASN A 294 1.28 -13.77 -17.49
C ASN A 294 1.34 -14.89 -16.45
N ILE A 295 0.19 -15.36 -15.94
CA ILE A 295 0.12 -16.45 -14.97
C ILE A 295 -0.44 -17.70 -15.67
N PRO A 296 0.30 -18.81 -15.74
CA PRO A 296 -0.23 -20.07 -16.27
C PRO A 296 -1.44 -20.53 -15.44
N SER A 297 -2.51 -20.97 -16.09
CA SER A 297 -3.69 -21.53 -15.41
C SER A 297 -3.41 -22.82 -14.62
N THR A 298 -2.24 -23.42 -14.83
CA THR A 298 -1.71 -24.56 -14.06
C THR A 298 -0.82 -24.13 -12.89
N ASN A 299 -0.67 -22.83 -12.60
CA ASN A 299 0.10 -22.40 -11.44
C ASN A 299 -0.62 -22.84 -10.16
N LYS A 300 0.10 -23.52 -9.26
CA LYS A 300 -0.46 -24.03 -8.00
C LYS A 300 -0.85 -22.90 -7.05
N ASP A 301 -0.20 -21.74 -7.17
CA ASP A 301 -0.49 -20.57 -6.33
C ASP A 301 -1.88 -19.98 -6.64
N LEU A 302 -2.42 -20.17 -7.87
CA LEU A 302 -3.80 -19.81 -8.24
C LEU A 302 -4.85 -20.81 -7.72
N LEU A 303 -4.41 -21.96 -7.21
CA LEU A 303 -5.24 -23.09 -6.76
C LEU A 303 -5.09 -23.35 -5.25
N SER A 304 -4.45 -22.43 -4.53
CA SER A 304 -4.35 -22.48 -3.07
C SER A 304 -5.70 -22.11 -2.44
N GLU A 305 -6.11 -22.82 -1.40
CA GLU A 305 -7.37 -22.55 -0.67
C GLU A 305 -7.26 -21.35 0.29
N SER A 306 -6.05 -20.79 0.45
CA SER A 306 -5.79 -19.58 1.24
C SER A 306 -6.43 -18.34 0.62
N GLN A 307 -7.31 -17.66 1.35
CA GLN A 307 -7.97 -16.42 0.90
C GLN A 307 -7.18 -15.14 1.25
N ASP A 308 -5.90 -15.29 1.58
CA ASP A 308 -5.00 -14.19 2.00
C ASP A 308 -4.53 -13.34 0.82
N ALA A 309 -4.03 -12.12 1.12
CA ALA A 309 -3.48 -11.21 0.11
C ALA A 309 -2.33 -11.81 -0.74
N SER A 310 -1.65 -12.85 -0.24
CA SER A 310 -0.60 -13.60 -0.95
C SER A 310 -1.13 -14.39 -2.16
N ALA A 311 -2.38 -14.86 -2.13
CA ALA A 311 -3.04 -15.57 -3.23
C ALA A 311 -3.56 -14.63 -4.34
N SER A 312 -3.47 -13.31 -4.14
CA SER A 312 -3.84 -12.32 -5.14
C SER A 312 -3.05 -12.54 -6.44
N PRO A 313 -3.71 -12.70 -7.60
CA PRO A 313 -3.02 -12.86 -8.87
C PRO A 313 -2.06 -11.70 -9.20
N LEU A 314 -2.36 -10.47 -8.73
CA LEU A 314 -1.46 -9.32 -8.85
C LEU A 314 -0.13 -9.53 -8.09
N VAL A 315 -0.19 -10.19 -6.93
CA VAL A 315 0.99 -10.53 -6.13
C VAL A 315 1.75 -11.71 -6.76
N ILE A 316 1.03 -12.73 -7.24
CA ILE A 316 1.60 -13.89 -7.96
C ILE A 316 2.35 -13.43 -9.22
N VAL A 317 1.80 -12.51 -10.02
CA VAL A 317 2.48 -12.02 -11.23
C VAL A 317 3.77 -11.24 -10.90
N ALA A 318 3.79 -10.51 -9.78
CA ALA A 318 4.97 -9.80 -9.30
C ALA A 318 6.06 -10.75 -8.77
N GLN A 319 5.67 -11.88 -8.16
CA GLN A 319 6.58 -12.95 -7.76
C GLN A 319 7.16 -13.66 -8.99
N LEU A 320 6.34 -14.01 -9.99
CA LEU A 320 6.78 -14.60 -11.26
C LEU A 320 7.71 -13.67 -12.06
N ALA A 321 7.53 -12.34 -11.94
CA ALA A 321 8.43 -11.34 -12.53
C ALA A 321 9.82 -11.28 -11.85
N GLY A 322 10.01 -11.94 -10.69
CA GLY A 322 11.30 -12.05 -10.01
C GLY A 322 11.80 -10.77 -9.32
N VAL A 323 10.93 -9.77 -9.12
CA VAL A 323 11.30 -8.49 -8.48
C VAL A 323 11.03 -8.57 -6.96
N PRO A 324 12.04 -8.67 -6.07
CA PRO A 324 11.83 -9.11 -4.69
C PRO A 324 11.01 -8.16 -3.80
N VAL A 325 10.94 -6.88 -4.17
CA VAL A 325 10.28 -5.80 -3.41
C VAL A 325 8.85 -5.53 -3.91
N LEU A 326 8.54 -5.89 -5.16
CA LEU A 326 7.27 -5.54 -5.80
C LEU A 326 6.04 -6.13 -5.09
N PRO A 327 6.05 -7.39 -4.60
CA PRO A 327 4.97 -7.93 -3.77
C PRO A 327 4.68 -7.11 -2.50
N SER A 328 5.71 -6.61 -1.82
CA SER A 328 5.55 -5.81 -0.60
C SER A 328 4.95 -4.43 -0.89
N ILE A 329 5.34 -3.81 -2.01
CA ILE A 329 4.72 -2.56 -2.49
C ILE A 329 3.24 -2.79 -2.82
N LEU A 330 2.91 -3.87 -3.53
CA LEU A 330 1.52 -4.21 -3.87
C LEU A 330 0.68 -4.46 -2.62
N ASN A 331 1.20 -5.18 -1.62
CA ASN A 331 0.50 -5.40 -0.35
C ASN A 331 0.30 -4.10 0.46
N ALA A 332 1.29 -3.20 0.49
CA ALA A 332 1.14 -1.90 1.13
C ALA A 332 0.07 -1.02 0.44
N VAL A 333 0.03 -1.05 -0.90
CA VAL A 333 -1.01 -0.36 -1.69
C VAL A 333 -2.39 -0.98 -1.45
N LEU A 334 -2.49 -2.32 -1.42
CA LEU A 334 -3.72 -3.05 -1.11
C LEU A 334 -4.24 -2.70 0.30
N LEU A 335 -3.39 -2.75 1.33
CA LEU A 335 -3.77 -2.40 2.70
C LEU A 335 -4.25 -0.95 2.80
N THR A 336 -3.54 -0.03 2.14
CA THR A 336 -3.96 1.38 2.08
C THR A 336 -5.33 1.53 1.42
N ALA A 337 -5.55 0.89 0.27
CA ALA A 337 -6.82 0.95 -0.45
C ALA A 337 -7.98 0.39 0.39
N VAL A 338 -7.77 -0.76 1.02
CA VAL A 338 -8.71 -1.41 1.94
C VAL A 338 -9.06 -0.48 3.11
N LEU A 339 -8.07 0.08 3.81
CA LEU A 339 -8.30 1.06 4.89
C LEU A 339 -9.04 2.33 4.43
N THR A 340 -8.85 2.78 3.19
CA THR A 340 -9.64 3.91 2.66
C THR A 340 -11.11 3.57 2.42
N ALA A 341 -11.41 2.35 1.96
CA ALA A 341 -12.79 1.86 1.83
C ALA A 341 -13.48 1.79 3.20
N ALA A 342 -12.82 1.18 4.20
CA ALA A 342 -13.28 1.11 5.60
C ALA A 342 -13.90 2.41 6.13
N ASN A 343 -13.14 3.49 5.94
CA ASN A 343 -13.47 4.81 6.45
C ASN A 343 -14.66 5.42 5.69
N SER A 344 -14.71 5.21 4.37
CA SER A 344 -15.86 5.60 3.54
C SER A 344 -17.15 4.88 3.95
N ASP A 345 -17.05 3.62 4.36
CA ASP A 345 -18.20 2.78 4.68
C ASP A 345 -18.77 3.06 6.06
N VAL A 346 -17.91 3.28 7.07
CA VAL A 346 -18.30 3.77 8.40
C VAL A 346 -18.91 5.18 8.31
N TYR A 347 -18.34 6.06 7.48
CA TYR A 347 -18.90 7.37 7.21
C TYR A 347 -20.29 7.27 6.55
N SER A 348 -20.40 6.53 5.45
CA SER A 348 -21.62 6.41 4.66
C SER A 348 -22.76 5.75 5.44
N SER A 349 -22.49 4.63 6.11
CA SER A 349 -23.47 3.90 6.91
C SER A 349 -24.03 4.77 8.05
N SER A 350 -23.17 5.48 8.79
CA SER A 350 -23.61 6.37 9.89
C SER A 350 -24.46 7.56 9.41
N ARG A 351 -24.15 8.12 8.22
CA ARG A 351 -24.94 9.20 7.59
C ARG A 351 -26.29 8.74 7.05
N ILE A 352 -26.41 7.49 6.60
CA ILE A 352 -27.73 6.95 6.24
C ILE A 352 -28.53 6.60 7.51
N LEU A 353 -27.88 6.10 8.56
CA LEU A 353 -28.52 5.74 9.83
C LEU A 353 -29.13 6.95 10.56
N ILE A 354 -28.45 8.11 10.56
CA ILE A 354 -29.03 9.38 11.06
C ILE A 354 -30.23 9.82 10.20
N SER A 355 -30.14 9.75 8.87
CA SER A 355 -31.24 10.11 7.95
C SER A 355 -32.49 9.23 8.13
N LEU A 356 -32.30 7.93 8.42
CA LEU A 356 -33.37 7.02 8.80
C LEU A 356 -33.99 7.38 10.15
N ALA A 357 -33.17 7.76 11.15
CA ALA A 357 -33.68 8.24 12.42
C ALA A 357 -34.49 9.53 12.24
N ASP A 358 -34.03 10.44 11.38
CA ASP A 358 -34.74 11.68 11.05
C ASP A 358 -36.08 11.47 10.37
N SER A 359 -36.14 10.49 9.49
CA SER A 359 -37.37 10.04 8.83
C SER A 359 -38.31 9.24 9.75
N GLY A 360 -37.95 8.98 11.01
CA GLY A 360 -38.74 8.22 11.97
C GLY A 360 -38.67 6.69 11.79
N HIS A 361 -37.65 6.21 11.08
CA HIS A 361 -37.42 4.81 10.72
C HIS A 361 -36.25 4.15 11.45
N ALA A 362 -35.60 4.88 12.36
CA ALA A 362 -34.60 4.35 13.31
C ALA A 362 -34.74 5.05 14.68
N PRO A 363 -34.18 4.49 15.78
CA PRO A 363 -34.26 5.08 17.12
C PRO A 363 -33.77 6.54 17.22
N ALA A 364 -34.53 7.38 17.90
CA ALA A 364 -34.28 8.83 17.95
C ALA A 364 -32.93 9.25 18.58
N PHE A 365 -32.27 8.39 19.37
CA PHE A 365 -30.95 8.71 19.95
C PHE A 365 -29.85 8.80 18.89
N LEU A 366 -30.02 8.16 17.73
CA LEU A 366 -29.06 8.16 16.61
C LEU A 366 -28.96 9.52 15.92
N LYS A 367 -29.96 10.41 16.12
CA LYS A 367 -29.97 11.79 15.63
C LYS A 367 -28.90 12.69 16.26
N LYS A 368 -28.34 12.29 17.41
CA LYS A 368 -27.51 13.19 18.22
C LYS A 368 -26.13 13.38 17.60
N THR A 369 -25.85 14.62 17.22
CA THR A 369 -24.55 15.07 16.70
C THR A 369 -23.67 15.68 17.80
N ASN A 370 -22.36 15.76 17.53
CA ASN A 370 -21.41 16.55 18.31
C ASN A 370 -21.37 18.03 17.81
N ARG A 371 -20.51 18.85 18.40
CA ARG A 371 -20.30 20.26 17.99
C ARG A 371 -19.77 20.47 16.56
N PHE A 372 -19.38 19.40 15.88
CA PHE A 372 -18.83 19.38 14.52
C PHE A 372 -19.76 18.66 13.52
N GLY A 373 -21.05 18.50 13.86
CA GLY A 373 -22.04 17.86 12.98
C GLY A 373 -21.87 16.34 12.79
N THR A 374 -20.96 15.68 13.51
CA THR A 374 -20.72 14.23 13.43
C THR A 374 -21.75 13.45 14.26
N PRO A 375 -22.50 12.48 13.69
CA PRO A 375 -23.52 11.70 14.40
C PRO A 375 -22.87 10.58 15.21
N TYR A 376 -22.17 10.94 16.28
CA TYR A 376 -21.28 10.02 17.01
C TYR A 376 -21.98 8.77 17.55
N ASN A 377 -23.28 8.85 17.87
CA ASN A 377 -24.09 7.68 18.24
C ASN A 377 -24.30 6.71 17.07
N ALA A 378 -24.50 7.23 15.85
CA ALA A 378 -24.64 6.40 14.65
C ALA A 378 -23.29 5.81 14.22
N VAL A 379 -22.21 6.60 14.27
CA VAL A 379 -20.83 6.13 14.04
C VAL A 379 -20.48 5.01 15.02
N GLY A 380 -20.74 5.20 16.31
CA GLY A 380 -20.47 4.20 17.34
C GLY A 380 -21.26 2.90 17.14
N VAL A 381 -22.51 2.98 16.68
CA VAL A 381 -23.30 1.77 16.34
C VAL A 381 -22.74 1.05 15.12
N CYS A 382 -22.35 1.75 14.05
CA CYS A 382 -21.73 1.11 12.88
C CYS A 382 -20.36 0.49 13.24
N ALA A 383 -19.50 1.23 13.93
CA ALA A 383 -18.17 0.75 14.33
C ALA A 383 -18.22 -0.40 15.35
N ALA A 384 -19.21 -0.43 16.24
CA ALA A 384 -19.36 -1.52 17.22
C ALA A 384 -19.66 -2.87 16.55
N VAL A 385 -20.31 -2.88 15.38
CA VAL A 385 -20.51 -4.10 14.60
C VAL A 385 -19.18 -4.60 14.03
N GLY A 386 -18.23 -3.69 13.75
CA GLY A 386 -16.86 -4.05 13.38
C GLY A 386 -16.06 -4.77 14.46
N PHE A 387 -16.45 -4.71 15.73
CA PHE A 387 -15.83 -5.58 16.75
C PHE A 387 -16.19 -7.07 16.57
N LEU A 388 -17.17 -7.42 15.72
CA LEU A 388 -17.37 -8.82 15.32
C LEU A 388 -16.19 -9.34 14.48
N SER A 389 -15.41 -8.47 13.84
CA SER A 389 -14.22 -8.87 13.07
C SER A 389 -13.15 -9.52 13.96
N PHE A 390 -13.14 -9.26 15.27
CA PHE A 390 -12.29 -9.97 16.23
C PHE A 390 -12.62 -11.47 16.35
N LEU A 391 -13.76 -11.95 15.83
CA LEU A 391 -14.03 -13.39 15.72
C LEU A 391 -13.07 -14.07 14.72
N ASN A 392 -12.44 -13.33 13.79
CA ASN A 392 -11.36 -13.85 12.96
C ASN A 392 -10.07 -14.15 13.76
N LEU A 393 -9.94 -13.66 14.99
CA LEU A 393 -8.82 -14.03 15.90
C LEU A 393 -9.03 -15.40 16.58
N SER A 394 -10.14 -16.09 16.29
CA SER A 394 -10.38 -17.45 16.79
C SER A 394 -9.64 -18.50 15.95
N ASN A 395 -9.52 -19.71 16.47
CA ASN A 395 -8.85 -20.84 15.80
C ASN A 395 -9.47 -21.22 14.44
N ASP A 396 -10.67 -20.72 14.11
CA ASP A 396 -11.39 -20.94 12.86
C ASP A 396 -11.52 -19.63 12.04
N GLY A 397 -10.51 -18.75 12.07
CA GLY A 397 -10.51 -17.42 11.44
C GLY A 397 -11.02 -17.40 10.00
N THR A 398 -10.51 -18.29 9.14
CA THR A 398 -10.92 -18.48 7.74
C THR A 398 -12.41 -18.85 7.62
N VAL A 399 -12.95 -19.63 8.55
CA VAL A 399 -14.38 -20.00 8.55
C VAL A 399 -15.23 -18.77 8.85
N VAL A 400 -14.84 -17.98 9.85
CA VAL A 400 -15.49 -16.72 10.22
C VAL A 400 -15.36 -15.66 9.12
N PHE A 401 -14.21 -15.57 8.46
CA PHE A 401 -13.98 -14.72 7.29
C PHE A 401 -14.94 -15.11 6.14
N ASN A 402 -15.07 -16.39 5.83
CA ASN A 402 -16.03 -16.89 4.84
C ASN A 402 -17.49 -16.61 5.27
N TRP A 403 -17.81 -16.61 6.57
CA TRP A 403 -19.12 -16.17 7.05
C TRP A 403 -19.35 -14.69 6.76
N PHE A 404 -18.39 -13.80 7.04
CA PHE A 404 -18.52 -12.37 6.74
C PHE A 404 -18.59 -12.09 5.24
N LEU A 405 -17.72 -12.71 4.43
CA LEU A 405 -17.75 -12.62 2.96
C LEU A 405 -19.12 -13.05 2.40
N SER A 406 -19.68 -14.16 2.90
CA SER A 406 -21.02 -14.63 2.53
C SER A 406 -22.11 -13.67 2.99
N ILE A 407 -21.99 -13.11 4.20
CA ILE A 407 -22.94 -12.16 4.78
C ILE A 407 -23.04 -10.90 3.91
N THR A 408 -21.90 -10.28 3.61
CA THR A 408 -21.73 -9.10 2.75
C THR A 408 -22.27 -9.36 1.35
N SER A 409 -21.81 -10.42 0.68
CA SER A 409 -22.22 -10.75 -0.69
C SER A 409 -23.74 -10.87 -0.83
N VAL A 410 -24.38 -11.60 0.10
CA VAL A 410 -25.84 -11.78 0.09
C VAL A 410 -26.58 -10.49 0.48
N ALA A 411 -26.05 -9.70 1.42
CA ALA A 411 -26.62 -8.39 1.78
C ALA A 411 -26.60 -7.39 0.61
N GLY A 412 -25.50 -7.37 -0.16
CA GLY A 412 -25.37 -6.61 -1.41
C GLY A 412 -26.46 -6.98 -2.42
N PHE A 413 -26.61 -8.27 -2.75
CA PHE A 413 -27.66 -8.70 -3.69
C PHE A 413 -29.09 -8.39 -3.19
N ILE A 414 -29.35 -8.47 -1.87
CA ILE A 414 -30.64 -8.06 -1.28
C ILE A 414 -30.89 -6.57 -1.53
N ALA A 415 -29.88 -5.71 -1.34
CA ALA A 415 -29.97 -4.28 -1.63
C ALA A 415 -30.28 -4.01 -3.12
N TRP A 416 -29.58 -4.68 -4.03
CA TRP A 416 -29.76 -4.52 -5.47
C TRP A 416 -31.14 -5.01 -5.95
N ALA A 417 -31.67 -6.09 -5.36
CA ALA A 417 -33.04 -6.56 -5.60
C ALA A 417 -34.07 -5.53 -5.14
N ILE A 418 -33.90 -4.94 -3.94
CA ILE A 418 -34.80 -3.91 -3.40
C ILE A 418 -34.76 -2.62 -4.24
N ILE A 419 -33.57 -2.16 -4.64
CA ILE A 419 -33.41 -0.99 -5.53
C ILE A 419 -34.11 -1.25 -6.87
N SER A 420 -33.91 -2.43 -7.47
CA SER A 420 -34.57 -2.82 -8.72
C SER A 420 -36.10 -2.85 -8.59
N LEU A 421 -36.63 -3.40 -7.48
CA LEU A 421 -38.06 -3.40 -7.18
C LEU A 421 -38.63 -1.99 -6.98
N CYS A 422 -37.89 -1.10 -6.29
CA CYS A 422 -38.26 0.30 -6.12
C CYS A 422 -38.29 1.03 -7.46
N HIS A 423 -37.30 0.82 -8.33
CA HIS A 423 -37.27 1.41 -9.67
C HIS A 423 -38.42 0.87 -10.56
N ILE A 424 -38.75 -0.42 -10.50
CA ILE A 424 -39.94 -0.98 -11.19
C ILE A 424 -41.23 -0.29 -10.70
N ARG A 425 -41.36 -0.05 -9.38
CA ARG A 425 -42.51 0.68 -8.81
C ARG A 425 -42.53 2.16 -9.24
N PHE A 426 -41.38 2.83 -9.32
CA PHE A 426 -41.25 4.20 -9.83
C PHE A 426 -41.71 4.30 -11.30
N MET A 427 -41.18 3.43 -12.16
CA MET A 427 -41.57 3.35 -13.57
C MET A 427 -43.07 3.10 -13.74
N LYS A 428 -43.68 2.29 -12.86
CA LYS A 428 -45.12 2.07 -12.85
C LYS A 428 -45.92 3.28 -12.33
N ALA A 429 -45.39 4.03 -11.36
CA ALA A 429 -46.01 5.27 -10.89
C ALA A 429 -46.01 6.35 -11.97
N LEU A 430 -44.88 6.58 -12.66
CA LEU A 430 -44.79 7.50 -13.80
C LEU A 430 -45.80 7.12 -14.91
N SER A 431 -45.88 5.83 -15.25
CA SER A 431 -46.83 5.32 -16.25
C SER A 431 -48.29 5.48 -15.85
N LEU A 432 -48.62 5.48 -14.55
CA LEU A 432 -49.99 5.72 -14.05
C LEU A 432 -50.33 7.22 -14.02
N GLN A 433 -49.32 8.09 -13.86
CA GLN A 433 -49.46 9.54 -13.86
C GLN A 433 -49.37 10.17 -15.26
N GLY A 434 -49.01 9.38 -16.29
CA GLY A 434 -48.86 9.87 -17.67
C GLY A 434 -47.61 10.70 -17.93
N ILE A 435 -46.63 10.69 -17.01
CA ILE A 435 -45.40 11.49 -17.08
C ILE A 435 -44.40 10.80 -18.00
N SER A 436 -43.87 11.53 -18.99
CA SER A 436 -42.91 10.97 -19.93
C SER A 436 -41.54 10.78 -19.28
N ARG A 437 -40.88 9.66 -19.58
CA ARG A 437 -39.49 9.41 -19.14
C ARG A 437 -38.50 10.46 -19.64
N SER A 438 -38.81 11.16 -20.73
CA SER A 438 -37.99 12.24 -21.28
C SER A 438 -37.94 13.49 -20.39
N GLU A 439 -38.81 13.60 -19.40
CA GLU A 439 -38.85 14.71 -18.44
C GLU A 439 -37.89 14.50 -17.26
N LEU A 440 -37.30 13.30 -17.13
CA LEU A 440 -36.36 12.98 -16.05
C LEU A 440 -34.97 13.59 -16.32
N PRO A 441 -34.27 14.15 -15.30
CA PRO A 441 -32.91 14.68 -15.44
C PRO A 441 -31.87 13.66 -15.95
N TYR A 442 -32.14 12.37 -15.75
CA TYR A 442 -31.34 11.27 -16.29
C TYR A 442 -32.25 10.13 -16.76
N VAL A 443 -32.01 9.64 -17.98
CA VAL A 443 -32.79 8.56 -18.60
C VAL A 443 -31.88 7.35 -18.82
N ALA A 444 -31.96 6.36 -17.94
CA ALA A 444 -31.25 5.10 -18.11
C ALA A 444 -31.73 4.34 -19.37
N PRO A 445 -30.81 3.77 -20.18
CA PRO A 445 -31.17 3.00 -21.37
C PRO A 445 -31.98 1.75 -21.00
N LEU A 446 -32.78 1.24 -21.95
CA LEU A 446 -33.48 -0.06 -21.88
C LEU A 446 -34.38 -0.32 -20.64
N GLN A 447 -34.70 0.70 -19.85
CA GLN A 447 -35.68 0.56 -18.76
C GLN A 447 -37.12 0.43 -19.27
N PRO A 448 -38.01 -0.31 -18.59
CA PRO A 448 -37.81 -1.00 -17.30
C PRO A 448 -37.20 -2.41 -17.41
N TYR A 449 -36.86 -2.88 -18.62
CA TYR A 449 -36.38 -4.26 -18.82
C TYR A 449 -35.10 -4.56 -18.04
N LEU A 450 -34.16 -3.62 -17.96
CA LEU A 450 -32.93 -3.80 -17.17
C LEU A 450 -33.19 -3.91 -15.66
N SER A 451 -34.21 -3.24 -15.09
CA SER A 451 -34.57 -3.46 -13.69
C SER A 451 -35.23 -4.81 -13.44
N TRP A 452 -36.00 -5.34 -14.39
CA TRP A 452 -36.53 -6.70 -14.30
C TRP A 452 -35.41 -7.75 -14.41
N TYR A 453 -34.45 -7.52 -15.30
CA TYR A 453 -33.23 -8.32 -15.39
C TYR A 453 -32.44 -8.31 -14.08
N GLY A 454 -32.14 -7.13 -13.53
CA GLY A 454 -31.40 -6.98 -12.26
C GLY A 454 -32.12 -7.64 -11.08
N LEU A 455 -33.43 -7.45 -10.97
CA LEU A 455 -34.25 -8.11 -9.94
C LEU A 455 -34.22 -9.64 -10.08
N PHE A 456 -34.39 -10.17 -11.29
CA PHE A 456 -34.39 -11.62 -11.53
C PHE A 456 -33.04 -12.24 -11.17
N PHE A 457 -31.93 -11.69 -11.66
CA PHE A 457 -30.60 -12.25 -11.39
C PHE A 457 -30.17 -12.08 -9.92
N SER A 458 -30.49 -10.96 -9.27
CA SER A 458 -30.19 -10.79 -7.83
C SER A 458 -30.96 -11.84 -7.00
N VAL A 459 -32.25 -12.05 -7.27
CA VAL A 459 -33.06 -13.07 -6.56
C VAL A 459 -32.59 -14.48 -6.87
N LEU A 460 -32.21 -14.77 -8.12
CA LEU A 460 -31.66 -16.08 -8.51
C LEU A 460 -30.38 -16.37 -7.73
N ILE A 461 -29.42 -15.43 -7.71
CA ILE A 461 -28.13 -15.59 -7.03
C ILE A 461 -28.31 -15.79 -5.52
N ILE A 462 -29.19 -15.03 -4.86
CA ILE A 462 -29.52 -15.18 -3.43
C ILE A 462 -30.05 -16.60 -3.12
N ILE A 463 -30.81 -17.20 -4.04
CA ILE A 463 -31.35 -18.55 -3.83
C ILE A 463 -30.27 -19.60 -4.12
N THR A 464 -29.46 -19.43 -5.16
CA THR A 464 -28.47 -20.43 -5.61
C THR A 464 -27.14 -20.40 -4.87
N SER A 465 -26.82 -19.34 -4.10
CA SER A 465 -25.53 -19.20 -3.39
C SER A 465 -25.22 -20.39 -2.48
N GLY A 466 -26.21 -20.87 -1.73
CA GLY A 466 -26.10 -22.06 -0.87
C GLY A 466 -26.55 -23.38 -1.50
N PHE A 467 -26.63 -23.48 -2.83
CA PHE A 467 -27.24 -24.66 -3.49
C PHE A 467 -26.58 -26.00 -3.13
N GLN A 468 -25.26 -26.00 -2.90
CA GLN A 468 -24.49 -27.21 -2.54
C GLN A 468 -25.00 -27.87 -1.24
N VAL A 469 -25.53 -27.09 -0.30
CA VAL A 469 -26.09 -27.58 0.97
C VAL A 469 -27.32 -28.48 0.78
N PHE A 470 -28.00 -28.37 -0.35
CA PHE A 470 -29.13 -29.24 -0.69
C PHE A 470 -28.72 -30.51 -1.46
N ILE A 471 -27.43 -30.63 -1.84
CA ILE A 471 -26.86 -31.85 -2.44
C ILE A 471 -26.38 -32.78 -1.33
N GLU A 472 -25.56 -32.27 -0.41
CA GLU A 472 -25.15 -32.94 0.81
C GLU A 472 -25.54 -32.07 2.01
N TRP A 473 -26.43 -32.58 2.85
CA TRP A 473 -27.00 -31.79 3.94
C TRP A 473 -25.97 -31.56 5.07
N ASP A 474 -25.43 -30.35 5.11
CA ASP A 474 -24.74 -29.82 6.29
C ASP A 474 -25.51 -28.65 6.90
N THR A 475 -25.72 -28.74 8.21
CA THR A 475 -26.45 -27.71 8.97
C THR A 475 -25.59 -26.47 9.21
N SER A 476 -24.26 -26.60 9.32
CA SER A 476 -23.36 -25.46 9.49
C SER A 476 -23.33 -24.59 8.24
N SER A 477 -23.11 -25.22 7.08
CA SER A 477 -23.11 -24.59 5.75
C SER A 477 -24.47 -24.01 5.39
N PHE A 478 -25.58 -24.62 5.84
CA PHE A 478 -26.92 -24.02 5.68
C PHE A 478 -27.03 -22.65 6.35
N PHE A 479 -26.63 -22.55 7.62
CA PHE A 479 -26.67 -21.28 8.32
C PHE A 479 -25.65 -20.31 7.71
N THR A 480 -24.43 -20.75 7.42
CA THR A 480 -23.40 -19.93 6.74
C THR A 480 -23.92 -19.27 5.45
N ALA A 481 -24.53 -20.04 4.55
CA ALA A 481 -24.97 -19.54 3.25
C ALA A 481 -26.25 -18.68 3.31
N TYR A 482 -27.11 -18.87 4.32
CA TYR A 482 -28.43 -18.23 4.38
C TYR A 482 -28.66 -17.32 5.61
N ILE A 483 -27.68 -17.13 6.50
CA ILE A 483 -27.81 -16.29 7.69
C ILE A 483 -28.17 -14.83 7.34
N SER A 484 -27.63 -14.24 6.28
CA SER A 484 -28.04 -12.90 5.82
C SER A 484 -29.51 -12.82 5.41
N LEU A 485 -30.08 -13.88 4.82
CA LEU A 485 -31.50 -13.93 4.48
C LEU A 485 -32.36 -14.04 5.75
N ILE A 486 -31.91 -14.84 6.73
CA ILE A 486 -32.58 -14.98 8.04
C ILE A 486 -32.54 -13.64 8.80
N LEU A 487 -31.37 -13.01 8.90
CA LEU A 487 -31.17 -11.69 9.51
C LEU A 487 -32.01 -10.63 8.80
N PHE A 488 -32.06 -10.61 7.47
CA PHE A 488 -32.92 -9.71 6.70
C PHE A 488 -34.40 -9.88 7.09
N ILE A 489 -34.90 -11.12 7.15
CA ILE A 489 -36.29 -11.41 7.52
C ILE A 489 -36.57 -10.99 8.97
N VAL A 490 -35.69 -11.33 9.91
CA VAL A 490 -35.82 -10.94 11.33
C VAL A 490 -35.85 -9.42 11.48
N MET A 491 -34.93 -8.72 10.81
CA MET A 491 -34.86 -7.26 10.82
C MET A 491 -36.08 -6.63 10.14
N PHE A 492 -36.52 -7.14 8.99
CA PHE A 492 -37.70 -6.68 8.25
C PHE A 492 -38.98 -6.81 9.07
N VAL A 493 -39.20 -7.98 9.68
CA VAL A 493 -40.34 -8.24 10.57
C VAL A 493 -40.23 -7.39 11.84
N GLY A 494 -39.05 -7.30 12.45
CA GLY A 494 -38.80 -6.45 13.61
C GLY A 494 -39.13 -4.97 13.36
N HIS A 495 -38.62 -4.39 12.28
CA HIS A 495 -38.95 -3.02 11.86
C HIS A 495 -40.45 -2.87 11.56
N LYS A 496 -41.10 -3.85 10.91
CA LYS A 496 -42.55 -3.85 10.68
C LYS A 496 -43.36 -3.86 11.98
N LEU A 497 -42.95 -4.62 12.98
CA LEU A 497 -43.64 -4.72 14.27
C LEU A 497 -43.46 -3.46 15.12
N ILE A 498 -42.23 -2.92 15.19
CA ILE A 498 -41.87 -1.74 15.98
C ILE A 498 -42.49 -0.47 15.37
N PHE A 499 -42.23 -0.20 14.09
CA PHE A 499 -42.62 1.05 13.42
C PHE A 499 -43.99 0.98 12.73
N ARG A 500 -44.66 -0.20 12.74
CA ARG A 500 -46.04 -0.43 12.25
C ARG A 500 -46.34 0.11 10.85
N THR A 501 -45.35 0.09 9.97
CA THR A 501 -45.41 0.71 8.64
C THR A 501 -46.30 -0.07 7.67
N LYS A 502 -47.05 0.61 6.81
CA LYS A 502 -47.95 0.00 5.80
C LYS A 502 -47.37 0.07 4.39
N LEU A 503 -47.75 -0.84 3.51
CA LEU A 503 -47.41 -0.74 2.08
C LEU A 503 -48.31 0.30 1.40
N VAL A 504 -47.74 1.21 0.61
CA VAL A 504 -48.55 2.25 -0.03
C VAL A 504 -49.12 1.80 -1.39
N PRO A 505 -50.45 1.90 -1.58
CA PRO A 505 -51.11 1.65 -2.85
C PRO A 505 -50.68 2.63 -3.96
N LEU A 506 -50.45 2.13 -5.16
CA LEU A 506 -50.01 2.94 -6.32
C LEU A 506 -51.09 3.91 -6.83
N ASN A 507 -52.33 3.81 -6.36
CA ASN A 507 -53.48 4.64 -6.75
C ASN A 507 -53.77 5.80 -5.78
N LEU A 508 -52.93 6.02 -4.76
CA LEU A 508 -53.08 7.10 -3.78
C LEU A 508 -52.36 8.41 -4.17
N PHE A 509 -51.62 8.41 -5.28
CA PHE A 509 -50.97 9.61 -5.81
C PHE A 509 -52.00 10.53 -6.50
N PRO A 510 -52.03 11.84 -6.18
CA PRO A 510 -53.05 12.75 -6.71
C PRO A 510 -52.87 13.02 -8.21
N ASN A 511 -53.96 12.90 -8.98
CA ASN A 511 -54.00 13.00 -10.45
C ASN A 511 -53.49 14.32 -11.08
N ASN A 512 -53.15 15.34 -10.28
CA ASN A 512 -52.67 16.65 -10.73
C ASN A 512 -51.25 16.98 -10.23
N PHE A 513 -50.47 15.99 -9.77
CA PHE A 513 -49.08 16.22 -9.36
C PHE A 513 -48.19 16.47 -10.58
N LYS A 514 -47.99 17.74 -10.95
CA LYS A 514 -46.79 18.12 -11.70
C LYS A 514 -45.59 17.83 -10.81
N ILE A 515 -44.51 17.31 -11.38
CA ILE A 515 -43.20 17.29 -10.74
C ILE A 515 -42.57 18.67 -11.00
N PRO A 516 -42.46 19.60 -10.02
CA PRO A 516 -41.53 20.72 -10.14
C PRO A 516 -40.16 20.23 -10.60
N LYS A 517 -39.48 20.96 -11.50
CA LYS A 517 -38.14 20.59 -11.99
C LYS A 517 -37.11 20.41 -10.86
N ASP A 518 -37.41 21.00 -9.71
CA ASP A 518 -36.60 21.05 -8.49
C ASP A 518 -37.06 20.04 -7.43
N THR A 519 -38.05 19.19 -7.74
CA THR A 519 -38.50 18.12 -6.83
C THR A 519 -37.43 17.06 -6.73
N ARG A 520 -36.85 16.89 -5.53
CA ARG A 520 -36.00 15.72 -5.25
C ARG A 520 -36.84 14.46 -5.52
N PRO A 521 -36.31 13.41 -6.18
CA PRO A 521 -37.02 12.14 -6.33
C PRO A 521 -37.54 11.57 -5.00
N TYR A 522 -36.87 11.92 -3.90
CA TYR A 522 -37.29 11.62 -2.54
C TYR A 522 -38.66 12.18 -2.14
N ASP A 523 -39.02 13.39 -2.56
CA ASP A 523 -40.26 14.05 -2.17
C ASP A 523 -41.49 13.38 -2.84
N MET A 524 -41.28 12.58 -3.90
CA MET A 524 -42.28 11.66 -4.48
C MET A 524 -42.42 10.32 -3.71
N PHE A 525 -41.49 9.98 -2.81
CA PHE A 525 -41.37 8.66 -2.18
C PHE A 525 -41.38 8.69 -0.65
N ARG A 526 -42.03 9.70 -0.06
CA ARG A 526 -42.15 9.92 1.39
C ARG A 526 -43.05 8.91 2.12
N ASP A 527 -42.87 7.62 1.86
CA ASP A 527 -43.84 6.58 2.16
C ASP A 527 -43.21 5.37 2.84
N ALA A 528 -43.65 5.13 4.08
CA ALA A 528 -43.14 4.19 5.08
C ALA A 528 -42.99 2.71 4.62
N SER A 529 -43.44 2.39 3.42
CA SER A 529 -43.33 1.08 2.78
C SER A 529 -41.92 0.78 2.27
N ILE A 530 -41.30 1.72 1.55
CA ILE A 530 -39.96 1.57 0.97
C ILE A 530 -38.92 1.74 2.08
N HIS A 531 -39.13 2.72 2.96
CA HIS A 531 -38.41 2.88 4.23
C HIS A 531 -38.58 1.71 5.22
N SER A 532 -39.29 0.63 4.88
CA SER A 532 -39.30 -0.59 5.70
C SER A 532 -38.37 -1.69 5.21
N LEU A 533 -37.87 -1.58 3.97
CA LEU A 533 -36.86 -2.45 3.38
C LEU A 533 -35.45 -1.86 3.53
N ILE A 534 -35.36 -0.52 3.50
CA ILE A 534 -34.09 0.21 3.59
C ILE A 534 -33.37 -0.01 4.94
N PRO A 535 -33.96 0.18 6.13
CA PRO A 535 -33.24 0.09 7.41
C PRO A 535 -32.67 -1.31 7.71
N THR A 536 -33.28 -2.34 7.13
CA THR A 536 -33.02 -3.74 7.48
C THR A 536 -31.99 -4.35 6.53
N THR A 537 -31.95 -3.81 5.30
CA THR A 537 -30.79 -3.95 4.41
C THR A 537 -29.62 -3.09 4.91
N LEU A 538 -29.87 -1.92 5.49
CA LEU A 538 -28.80 -1.06 6.01
C LEU A 538 -28.17 -1.54 7.31
N LEU A 539 -28.92 -2.19 8.21
CA LEU A 539 -28.27 -2.82 9.36
C LEU A 539 -27.45 -4.05 8.95
N LEU A 540 -27.77 -4.68 7.81
CA LEU A 540 -26.90 -5.68 7.18
C LEU A 540 -25.68 -5.03 6.52
N LEU A 541 -25.82 -3.86 5.89
CA LEU A 541 -24.67 -3.06 5.42
C LEU A 541 -23.84 -2.46 6.59
N CYS A 542 -24.37 -2.40 7.81
CA CYS A 542 -23.59 -2.12 9.01
C CYS A 542 -22.78 -3.35 9.50
N LEU A 543 -23.11 -4.58 9.08
CA LEU A 543 -22.22 -5.74 9.23
C LEU A 543 -21.05 -5.66 8.23
N ASP A 544 -21.31 -5.12 7.05
CA ASP A 544 -20.30 -4.78 6.02
C ASP A 544 -19.26 -3.77 6.54
N ALA A 545 -19.68 -2.77 7.32
CA ALA A 545 -18.78 -1.82 7.99
C ALA A 545 -17.82 -2.48 9.01
N GLY A 546 -17.98 -3.77 9.31
CA GLY A 546 -17.02 -4.56 10.08
C GLY A 546 -15.94 -5.27 9.27
N TYR A 547 -16.02 -5.24 7.94
CA TYR A 547 -15.17 -6.01 7.05
C TYR A 547 -13.71 -5.51 6.99
N VAL A 548 -13.38 -4.39 7.64
CA VAL A 548 -12.09 -3.71 7.46
C VAL A 548 -11.38 -3.28 8.75
N LEU A 549 -11.65 -3.98 9.86
CA LEU A 549 -10.78 -3.95 11.06
C LEU A 549 -10.12 -5.30 11.35
N ALA A 550 -10.34 -6.34 10.53
CA ALA A 550 -9.64 -7.62 10.59
C ALA A 550 -8.55 -7.76 9.51
N ALA A 551 -7.68 -6.75 9.41
CA ALA A 551 -6.46 -6.80 8.59
C ALA A 551 -5.25 -6.27 9.37
N SER A 552 -5.15 -6.64 10.66
CA SER A 552 -4.00 -6.35 11.53
C SER A 552 -4.03 -7.25 12.77
N GLU A 553 -2.97 -8.03 12.96
CA GLU A 553 -2.47 -8.63 14.22
C GLU A 553 -3.32 -9.66 15.00
N GLY A 554 -2.68 -10.81 15.32
CA GLY A 554 -2.97 -11.55 16.56
C GLY A 554 -3.49 -12.99 16.44
N SER A 555 -3.01 -13.79 15.48
CA SER A 555 -3.38 -15.22 15.37
C SER A 555 -3.05 -16.01 16.65
N GLY A 556 -4.03 -16.81 17.11
CA GLY A 556 -4.04 -17.43 18.43
C GLY A 556 -3.48 -18.86 18.45
N LEU A 557 -2.27 -19.03 18.97
CA LEU A 557 -1.75 -20.34 19.39
C LEU A 557 -1.28 -20.28 20.84
N ASP A 558 -2.20 -20.54 21.78
CA ASP A 558 -1.86 -20.72 23.21
C ASP A 558 -1.22 -22.11 23.48
N ARG A 559 -1.33 -23.03 22.52
CA ARG A 559 -0.75 -24.38 22.53
C ARG A 559 -0.12 -24.68 21.18
N CYS A 560 1.03 -25.36 21.19
CA CYS A 560 1.66 -25.88 19.98
C CYS A 560 0.80 -26.98 19.33
N PRO A 561 0.50 -26.94 18.02
CA PRO A 561 -0.31 -27.96 17.35
C PRO A 561 0.34 -29.35 17.35
N ASP A 562 -0.45 -30.41 17.54
CA ASP A 562 0.05 -31.80 17.60
C ASP A 562 0.82 -32.22 16.34
N TYR A 563 0.45 -31.70 15.15
CA TYR A 563 1.15 -32.01 13.91
C TYR A 563 2.60 -31.52 13.89
N VAL A 564 2.94 -30.46 14.65
CA VAL A 564 4.32 -29.98 14.81
C VAL A 564 5.14 -31.07 15.49
N ALA A 565 4.66 -31.65 16.60
CA ALA A 565 5.34 -32.77 17.25
C ALA A 565 5.34 -34.05 16.41
N ASN A 566 4.23 -34.37 15.72
CA ASN A 566 4.10 -35.58 14.91
C ASN A 566 5.01 -35.57 13.67
N HIS A 567 5.39 -34.40 13.16
CA HIS A 567 6.28 -34.23 12.02
C HIS A 567 7.63 -33.59 12.40
N ALA A 568 7.92 -33.48 13.70
CA ALA A 568 9.18 -32.94 14.19
C ALA A 568 10.38 -33.76 13.67
N PRO A 569 11.53 -33.13 13.37
CA PRO A 569 12.71 -33.86 12.94
C PRO A 569 13.17 -34.93 13.94
N LEU A 570 13.83 -35.96 13.42
CA LEU A 570 14.49 -37.02 14.17
C LEU A 570 15.98 -36.97 13.86
N VAL A 571 16.81 -36.71 14.87
CA VAL A 571 18.23 -36.41 14.68
C VAL A 571 19.08 -37.62 15.06
N TRP A 572 19.79 -38.20 14.11
CA TRP A 572 20.92 -39.09 14.40
C TRP A 572 22.11 -38.25 14.86
N LEU A 573 22.42 -38.37 16.15
CA LEU A 573 23.66 -37.87 16.74
C LEU A 573 24.79 -38.84 16.35
N HIS A 574 25.92 -38.29 15.87
CA HIS A 574 27.04 -39.09 15.37
C HIS A 574 27.63 -39.99 16.47
N PRO A 575 27.95 -41.27 16.20
CA PRO A 575 28.32 -42.25 17.24
C PRO A 575 29.64 -41.96 17.96
N GLU A 576 30.59 -41.29 17.29
CA GLU A 576 31.88 -40.91 17.86
C GLU A 576 31.89 -39.49 18.46
N ASP A 577 30.78 -38.76 18.35
CA ASP A 577 30.69 -37.43 18.97
C ASP A 577 30.57 -37.54 20.49
N ARG A 578 31.24 -36.63 21.19
CA ARG A 578 31.21 -36.52 22.65
C ARG A 578 30.36 -35.36 23.14
N PHE A 579 29.99 -34.43 22.27
CA PHE A 579 29.21 -33.25 22.60
C PHE A 579 27.75 -33.50 22.24
N MET A 580 26.98 -33.88 23.26
CA MET A 580 25.55 -34.17 23.11
C MET A 580 24.74 -32.88 23.29
N PRO A 581 23.45 -32.87 22.87
CA PRO A 581 22.55 -31.76 23.15
C PRO A 581 22.57 -31.38 24.63
N SER A 582 22.67 -30.08 24.92
CA SER A 582 23.03 -29.56 26.24
C SER A 582 21.95 -28.66 26.83
N ASP A 583 21.75 -28.72 28.16
CA ASP A 583 20.73 -27.91 28.82
C ASP A 583 21.04 -26.40 28.78
N LEU A 584 20.06 -25.61 28.33
CA LEU A 584 20.17 -24.15 28.20
C LEU A 584 20.39 -23.44 29.54
N SER A 585 19.76 -23.91 30.62
CA SER A 585 19.92 -23.30 31.96
C SER A 585 21.28 -23.65 32.54
N ALA A 586 21.72 -24.91 32.42
CA ALA A 586 23.03 -25.36 32.87
C ALA A 586 24.16 -24.60 32.16
N HIS A 587 24.02 -24.29 30.87
CA HIS A 587 24.98 -23.49 30.13
C HIS A 587 25.16 -22.08 30.73
N ILE A 588 24.05 -21.37 30.98
CA ILE A 588 24.09 -20.03 31.60
C ILE A 588 24.69 -20.09 33.00
N VAL A 589 24.34 -21.10 33.80
CA VAL A 589 24.90 -21.28 35.15
C VAL A 589 26.41 -21.56 35.13
N ASN A 590 26.97 -22.08 34.03
CA ASN A 590 28.41 -22.36 33.89
C ASN A 590 29.19 -21.28 33.12
N THR A 591 28.57 -20.15 32.77
CA THR A 591 29.20 -19.01 32.11
C THR A 591 29.17 -17.73 32.97
N ILE A 592 30.04 -16.76 32.63
CA ILE A 592 30.11 -15.43 33.22
C ILE A 592 29.94 -14.43 32.08
N PRO A 593 28.94 -13.53 32.12
CA PRO A 593 28.83 -12.43 31.18
C PRO A 593 30.06 -11.51 31.25
N LYS A 594 30.75 -11.37 30.12
CA LYS A 594 31.90 -10.47 29.96
C LYS A 594 31.65 -9.46 28.84
N LEU A 595 32.23 -8.28 28.99
CA LEU A 595 32.34 -7.26 27.96
C LEU A 595 33.81 -6.86 27.86
N ASN A 596 34.40 -6.89 26.67
CA ASN A 596 35.84 -6.66 26.47
C ASN A 596 36.72 -7.51 27.42
N GLU A 597 36.42 -8.81 27.51
CA GLU A 597 37.07 -9.79 28.41
C GLU A 597 36.93 -9.53 29.92
N GLN A 598 36.25 -8.45 30.36
CA GLN A 598 36.02 -8.13 31.77
C GLN A 598 34.63 -8.57 32.24
N PRO A 599 34.48 -9.20 33.42
CA PRO A 599 33.17 -9.53 33.99
C PRO A 599 32.27 -8.30 34.16
N ILE A 600 31.00 -8.43 33.80
CA ILE A 600 30.01 -7.35 33.93
C ILE A 600 29.53 -7.26 35.39
N SER A 601 29.59 -6.06 35.97
CA SER A 601 29.00 -5.74 37.28
C SER A 601 27.47 -5.59 37.19
N GLY A 602 26.80 -6.67 36.82
CA GLY A 602 25.37 -6.73 36.49
C GLY A 602 24.48 -7.29 37.61
N PRO A 603 23.34 -7.92 37.25
CA PRO A 603 22.43 -8.58 38.19
C PRO A 603 23.12 -9.66 39.04
N SER A 604 22.59 -9.90 40.26
CA SER A 604 23.17 -10.89 41.20
C SER A 604 23.10 -12.34 40.71
N SER A 605 22.21 -12.63 39.76
CA SER A 605 22.02 -13.93 39.14
C SER A 605 21.42 -13.73 37.75
N ILE A 606 21.86 -14.54 36.79
CA ILE A 606 21.40 -14.54 35.40
C ILE A 606 20.88 -15.94 35.06
N ASP A 607 19.70 -16.02 34.45
CA ASP A 607 19.05 -17.24 33.96
C ASP A 607 18.19 -16.94 32.71
N LEU A 608 17.45 -17.93 32.21
CA LEU A 608 16.63 -17.81 30.99
C LEU A 608 15.49 -16.76 31.09
N SER A 609 15.14 -16.32 32.30
CA SER A 609 14.08 -15.33 32.55
C SER A 609 14.58 -13.88 32.54
N ASN A 610 15.88 -13.63 32.68
CA ASN A 610 16.46 -12.29 32.69
C ASN A 610 17.73 -12.08 31.85
N LEU A 611 18.19 -13.08 31.08
CA LEU A 611 19.41 -13.00 30.25
C LEU A 611 19.49 -11.74 29.35
N GLY A 612 18.37 -11.30 28.79
CA GLY A 612 18.27 -10.11 27.94
C GLY A 612 18.55 -8.78 28.66
N GLU A 613 18.56 -8.72 29.99
CA GLU A 613 19.00 -7.53 30.74
C GLU A 613 20.46 -7.17 30.42
N LEU A 614 21.28 -8.17 30.07
CA LEU A 614 22.68 -8.00 29.68
C LEU A 614 22.86 -7.09 28.44
N ASN A 615 21.85 -7.00 27.58
CA ASN A 615 21.88 -6.15 26.39
C ASN A 615 22.13 -4.67 26.75
N SER A 616 21.67 -4.24 27.93
CA SER A 616 21.85 -2.85 28.40
C SER A 616 23.30 -2.49 28.74
N TYR A 617 24.19 -3.47 28.90
CA TYR A 617 25.60 -3.28 29.26
C TYR A 617 26.53 -3.21 28.03
N GLY A 618 26.18 -3.88 26.94
CA GLY A 618 27.00 -3.91 25.72
C GLY A 618 26.37 -4.58 24.48
N GLY A 619 25.09 -4.97 24.54
CA GLY A 619 24.39 -5.59 23.40
C GLY A 619 25.12 -6.81 22.83
N GLU A 620 25.43 -6.76 21.54
CA GLU A 620 26.11 -7.82 20.78
C GLU A 620 27.56 -8.06 21.25
N ASP A 621 28.22 -7.07 21.87
CA ASP A 621 29.61 -7.20 22.37
C ASP A 621 29.72 -8.00 23.70
N VAL A 622 28.59 -8.41 24.29
CA VAL A 622 28.56 -9.22 25.51
C VAL A 622 28.73 -10.70 25.19
N ALA A 623 29.60 -11.39 25.93
CA ALA A 623 29.91 -12.80 25.74
C ALA A 623 29.67 -13.63 27.00
N LEU A 624 28.96 -14.75 26.87
CA LEU A 624 28.77 -15.76 27.92
C LEU A 624 30.02 -16.64 28.03
N THR A 625 31.07 -16.12 28.66
CA THR A 625 32.37 -16.80 28.72
C THR A 625 32.37 -17.93 29.75
N ALA A 626 32.91 -19.09 29.41
CA ALA A 626 32.99 -20.25 30.30
C ALA A 626 33.72 -19.95 31.63
N LYS A 627 33.23 -20.53 32.73
CA LYS A 627 33.86 -20.44 34.07
C LYS A 627 35.13 -21.28 34.20
N GLU A 628 35.21 -22.36 33.42
CA GLU A 628 36.27 -23.34 33.41
C GLU A 628 36.82 -23.47 31.98
N ASP A 629 38.08 -23.88 31.83
CA ASP A 629 38.69 -24.03 30.50
C ASP A 629 37.98 -25.15 29.72
N PRO A 630 37.35 -24.89 28.55
CA PRO A 630 36.55 -25.89 27.84
C PRO A 630 37.36 -27.13 27.43
N LEU A 631 38.68 -27.00 27.25
CA LEU A 631 39.59 -28.12 26.96
C LEU A 631 39.81 -29.09 28.14
N THR A 632 39.31 -28.77 29.32
CA THR A 632 39.25 -29.72 30.45
C THR A 632 38.03 -30.64 30.39
N TYR A 633 37.13 -30.42 29.43
CA TYR A 633 35.88 -31.16 29.21
C TYR A 633 34.99 -31.27 30.47
N PRO A 634 34.61 -30.13 31.10
CA PRO A 634 33.73 -30.15 32.26
C PRO A 634 32.36 -30.75 31.89
N THR A 635 31.69 -31.41 32.84
CA THR A 635 30.54 -32.28 32.54
C THR A 635 29.36 -31.57 31.88
N TRP A 636 29.15 -30.28 32.16
CA TRP A 636 28.09 -29.46 31.54
C TRP A 636 28.32 -29.22 30.03
N ILE A 637 29.56 -29.39 29.56
CA ILE A 637 29.95 -29.15 28.17
C ILE A 637 29.66 -30.35 27.26
N LEU A 638 29.59 -31.56 27.84
CA LEU A 638 29.39 -32.82 27.12
C LEU A 638 27.90 -33.10 26.81
N GLY A 639 26.98 -32.33 27.39
CA GLY A 639 25.54 -32.52 27.25
C GLY A 639 25.00 -33.84 27.83
N GLU A 640 23.79 -34.20 27.43
CA GLU A 640 23.12 -35.44 27.86
C GLU A 640 22.67 -36.24 26.62
N ALA A 641 23.00 -37.54 26.58
CA ALA A 641 22.60 -38.39 25.47
C ALA A 641 21.14 -38.86 25.61
N PRO A 642 20.39 -39.03 24.49
CA PRO A 642 19.01 -39.51 24.54
C PRO A 642 18.91 -40.96 25.04
N ASP A 643 17.76 -41.27 25.64
CA ASP A 643 17.35 -42.61 26.02
C ASP A 643 16.84 -43.44 24.82
N ALA A 644 16.40 -44.67 25.07
CA ALA A 644 15.90 -45.58 24.03
C ALA A 644 14.58 -45.13 23.35
N SER A 645 13.89 -44.11 23.89
CA SER A 645 12.72 -43.47 23.27
C SER A 645 13.09 -42.22 22.46
N GLY A 646 14.36 -41.82 22.47
CA GLY A 646 14.86 -40.59 21.89
C GLY A 646 14.74 -39.36 22.80
N ARG A 647 14.30 -39.52 24.05
CA ARG A 647 14.09 -38.41 24.99
C ARG A 647 15.35 -38.12 25.80
N ILE A 648 15.57 -36.86 26.15
CA ILE A 648 16.58 -36.44 27.13
C ILE A 648 15.82 -35.99 28.39
N ALA A 649 15.93 -36.73 29.49
CA ALA A 649 14.98 -36.61 30.60
C ALA A 649 15.28 -35.45 31.57
N ASN A 650 16.55 -35.08 31.75
CA ASN A 650 16.99 -34.14 32.78
C ASN A 650 17.47 -32.79 32.22
N SER A 651 17.45 -32.63 30.90
CA SER A 651 17.93 -31.46 30.17
C SER A 651 16.89 -30.99 29.15
N VAL A 652 16.79 -29.69 28.90
CA VAL A 652 15.96 -29.08 27.83
C VAL A 652 16.88 -28.41 26.79
N PRO A 653 17.46 -29.20 25.87
CA PRO A 653 18.42 -28.71 24.87
C PRO A 653 17.77 -28.21 23.57
N CYS A 654 16.44 -28.11 23.52
CA CYS A 654 15.71 -27.67 22.33
C CYS A 654 14.79 -26.48 22.62
N ALA A 655 14.66 -25.59 21.63
CA ALA A 655 13.61 -24.59 21.59
C ALA A 655 12.84 -24.71 20.26
N VAL A 656 11.53 -24.94 20.34
CA VAL A 656 10.63 -24.94 19.20
C VAL A 656 9.98 -23.56 19.10
N ILE A 657 10.24 -22.86 17.99
CA ILE A 657 9.68 -21.54 17.71
C ILE A 657 8.76 -21.63 16.50
N LEU A 658 7.47 -21.38 16.71
CA LEU A 658 6.47 -21.29 15.65
C LEU A 658 6.45 -19.87 15.10
N VAL A 659 6.66 -19.74 13.79
CA VAL A 659 6.49 -18.50 13.04
C VAL A 659 5.24 -18.66 12.18
N GLU A 660 4.15 -18.05 12.64
CA GLU A 660 2.89 -17.98 11.90
C GLU A 660 3.04 -16.98 10.74
N LYS A 661 2.74 -17.43 9.52
CA LYS A 661 2.88 -16.63 8.29
C LYS A 661 1.54 -16.29 7.67
N SER A 662 0.58 -17.19 7.86
CA SER A 662 -0.86 -17.01 7.69
C SER A 662 -1.57 -18.02 8.59
N GLU A 663 -2.90 -18.07 8.53
CA GLU A 663 -3.68 -19.06 9.27
C GLU A 663 -3.39 -20.52 8.86
N VAL A 664 -2.84 -20.73 7.65
CA VAL A 664 -2.50 -22.07 7.12
C VAL A 664 -1.00 -22.35 7.05
N ASP A 665 -0.16 -21.33 6.88
CA ASP A 665 1.29 -21.49 6.74
C ASP A 665 2.01 -21.20 8.07
N ILE A 666 2.64 -22.24 8.64
CA ILE A 666 3.45 -22.16 9.86
C ILE A 666 4.85 -22.72 9.59
N ASP A 667 5.88 -21.92 9.85
CA ASP A 667 7.27 -22.39 9.91
C ASP A 667 7.59 -22.77 11.37
N ALA A 668 7.73 -24.06 11.65
CA ALA A 668 8.22 -24.54 12.93
C ALA A 668 9.74 -24.69 12.89
N PHE A 669 10.45 -23.86 13.63
CA PHE A 669 11.89 -23.95 13.82
C PHE A 669 12.19 -24.82 15.05
N TYR A 670 13.07 -25.80 14.89
CA TYR A 670 13.56 -26.68 15.95
C TYR A 670 15.02 -26.35 16.19
N PHE A 671 15.30 -25.48 17.15
CA PHE A 671 16.66 -25.11 17.53
C PHE A 671 17.24 -26.17 18.48
N TYR A 672 18.46 -26.59 18.21
CA TYR A 672 19.24 -27.54 18.98
C TYR A 672 20.42 -26.80 19.61
N PHE A 673 20.58 -26.95 20.91
CA PHE A 673 21.66 -26.31 21.64
C PHE A 673 22.72 -27.32 22.07
N TYR A 674 23.99 -26.97 21.85
CA TYR A 674 25.15 -27.72 22.33
C TYR A 674 26.04 -26.76 23.13
N SER A 675 26.56 -27.18 24.28
CA SER A 675 27.42 -26.31 25.10
C SER A 675 28.81 -26.09 24.51
N PHE A 676 29.21 -26.89 23.52
CA PHE A 676 30.46 -26.74 22.78
C PHE A 676 30.32 -27.36 21.40
N ASN A 677 30.87 -26.70 20.39
CA ASN A 677 31.08 -27.23 19.06
C ASN A 677 32.59 -27.44 18.91
N GLU A 678 33.01 -28.66 18.57
CA GLU A 678 34.44 -28.95 18.39
C GLU A 678 34.93 -28.53 17.00
N GLY A 679 34.02 -28.25 16.06
CA GLY A 679 34.33 -27.90 14.68
C GLY A 679 34.75 -29.12 13.85
N PRO A 680 34.96 -28.98 12.53
CA PRO A 680 35.46 -30.08 11.72
C PRO A 680 36.93 -30.38 12.06
N ASN A 681 37.30 -31.66 11.99
CA ASN A 681 38.68 -32.09 12.11
C ASN A 681 39.51 -31.58 10.92
N ILE A 682 40.78 -31.24 11.13
CA ILE A 682 41.67 -30.74 10.07
C ILE A 682 41.90 -31.74 8.91
N THR A 683 41.61 -33.03 9.13
CA THR A 683 41.63 -34.07 8.09
C THR A 683 40.41 -34.05 7.15
N GLN A 684 39.35 -33.29 7.48
CA GLN A 684 38.10 -33.19 6.72
C GLN A 684 38.18 -32.25 5.50
N VAL A 685 39.30 -32.32 4.75
CA VAL A 685 39.61 -31.47 3.60
C VAL A 685 39.79 -32.35 2.34
N MET A 686 39.24 -31.92 1.21
CA MET A 686 39.34 -32.66 -0.05
C MET A 686 40.75 -32.71 -0.63
N GLU A 687 41.08 -33.78 -1.37
CA GLU A 687 42.29 -33.83 -2.20
C GLU A 687 42.25 -32.80 -3.36
N PRO A 688 43.39 -32.23 -3.79
CA PRO A 688 44.72 -32.31 -3.18
C PRO A 688 44.93 -31.25 -2.07
N ILE A 689 43.89 -30.51 -1.67
CA ILE A 689 44.00 -29.38 -0.75
C ILE A 689 44.44 -29.83 0.66
N ASN A 690 44.13 -31.06 1.09
CA ASN A 690 44.64 -31.59 2.37
C ASN A 690 46.18 -31.54 2.48
N HIS A 691 46.92 -31.64 1.37
CA HIS A 691 48.38 -31.54 1.35
C HIS A 691 48.90 -30.13 1.62
N LEU A 692 48.06 -29.10 1.51
CA LEU A 692 48.37 -27.71 1.85
C LEU A 692 48.01 -27.37 3.30
N VAL A 693 47.29 -28.25 3.99
CA VAL A 693 46.79 -28.07 5.36
C VAL A 693 47.59 -28.94 6.35
N GLY A 694 48.07 -30.11 5.93
CA GLY A 694 48.87 -31.03 6.76
C GLY A 694 50.34 -30.63 6.94
N ASP A 695 50.60 -29.45 7.51
CA ASP A 695 51.94 -29.02 7.93
C ASP A 695 52.40 -29.73 9.22
N GLU A 696 53.70 -29.94 9.42
CA GLU A 696 54.28 -30.72 10.53
C GLU A 696 54.11 -30.06 11.92
N ASN A 697 53.62 -28.81 11.96
CA ASN A 697 53.51 -27.98 13.16
C ASN A 697 52.10 -27.95 13.79
N LEU A 698 51.09 -28.56 13.17
CA LEU A 698 49.71 -28.58 13.68
C LEU A 698 49.49 -29.79 14.57
N SER A 699 48.74 -29.62 15.68
CA SER A 699 48.49 -30.74 16.60
C SER A 699 47.73 -31.88 15.91
N SER A 700 48.17 -33.13 16.13
CA SER A 700 47.57 -34.30 15.50
C SER A 700 46.12 -34.47 15.98
N GLY A 701 45.18 -34.42 15.04
CA GLY A 701 43.75 -34.39 15.36
C GLY A 701 43.22 -33.01 15.79
N MET A 702 43.90 -31.91 15.46
CA MET A 702 43.35 -30.56 15.60
C MET A 702 41.99 -30.43 14.89
N HIS A 703 41.05 -29.76 15.53
CA HIS A 703 39.84 -29.24 14.90
C HIS A 703 39.95 -27.72 14.73
N PHE A 704 39.12 -27.14 13.86
CA PHE A 704 39.10 -25.71 13.60
C PHE A 704 37.69 -25.14 13.72
N GLY A 705 37.60 -23.91 14.23
CA GLY A 705 36.34 -23.24 14.51
C GLY A 705 35.62 -23.73 15.76
N ASN A 706 36.32 -24.41 16.68
CA ASN A 706 35.84 -24.75 18.01
C ASN A 706 35.24 -23.53 18.71
N HIS A 707 34.11 -23.67 19.40
CA HIS A 707 33.52 -22.58 20.16
C HIS A 707 32.60 -23.08 21.28
N VAL A 708 32.51 -22.28 22.34
CA VAL A 708 31.56 -22.51 23.46
C VAL A 708 30.18 -22.04 23.02
N GLY A 709 29.15 -22.84 23.34
CA GLY A 709 27.75 -22.63 22.98
C GLY A 709 27.50 -22.69 21.48
N ASP A 710 26.49 -23.43 21.03
CA ASP A 710 26.22 -23.60 19.61
C ASP A 710 24.73 -23.82 19.35
N TRP A 711 24.27 -23.30 18.22
CA TRP A 711 22.87 -23.24 17.82
C TRP A 711 22.74 -23.77 16.39
N GLU A 712 22.36 -25.03 16.24
CA GLU A 712 21.94 -25.60 14.96
C GLU A 712 20.41 -25.75 14.91
N HIS A 713 19.81 -25.87 13.72
CA HIS A 713 18.36 -25.95 13.60
C HIS A 713 17.84 -26.57 12.30
N ASN A 714 16.73 -27.28 12.43
CA ASN A 714 15.85 -27.53 11.30
C ASN A 714 14.68 -26.55 11.30
N MET A 715 14.08 -26.34 10.13
CA MET A 715 12.75 -25.75 10.04
C MET A 715 11.86 -26.64 9.18
N VAL A 716 10.64 -26.91 9.64
CA VAL A 716 9.61 -27.59 8.86
C VAL A 716 8.51 -26.58 8.55
N ARG A 717 8.19 -26.41 7.26
CA ARG A 717 7.04 -25.62 6.82
C ARG A 717 5.82 -26.51 6.75
N PHE A 718 4.77 -26.10 7.43
CA PHE A 718 3.43 -26.68 7.35
C PHE A 718 2.54 -25.80 6.48
N HIS A 719 1.66 -26.44 5.72
CA HIS A 719 0.52 -25.82 5.03
C HIS A 719 -0.73 -26.60 5.46
N ASN A 720 -1.67 -25.94 6.14
CA ASN A 720 -2.86 -26.54 6.72
C ASN A 720 -2.55 -27.83 7.54
N GLY A 721 -1.59 -27.71 8.47
CA GLY A 721 -1.10 -28.82 9.30
C GLY A 721 -0.28 -29.91 8.58
N THR A 722 -0.21 -29.89 7.25
CA THR A 722 0.54 -30.87 6.45
C THR A 722 1.94 -30.34 6.15
N PRO A 723 3.03 -31.10 6.42
CA PRO A 723 4.38 -30.63 6.12
C PRO A 723 4.64 -30.61 4.60
N VAL A 724 5.12 -29.48 4.09
CA VAL A 724 5.38 -29.24 2.66
C VAL A 724 6.86 -29.07 2.31
N GLY A 725 7.72 -28.82 3.31
CA GLY A 725 9.16 -28.73 3.11
C GLY A 725 9.95 -28.67 4.41
N VAL A 726 11.24 -28.98 4.31
CA VAL A 726 12.18 -29.01 5.43
C VAL A 726 13.49 -28.30 5.06
N TYR A 727 14.01 -27.52 5.99
CA TYR A 727 15.31 -26.86 5.94
C TYR A 727 16.28 -27.51 6.93
N TYR A 728 17.53 -27.65 6.50
CA TYR A 728 18.65 -28.15 7.29
C TYR A 728 19.69 -27.05 7.42
N SER A 729 20.01 -26.61 8.64
CA SER A 729 21.09 -25.66 8.89
C SER A 729 22.46 -26.31 8.69
N GLN A 730 23.38 -25.56 8.11
CA GLN A 730 24.75 -26.01 7.85
C GLN A 730 25.69 -24.84 8.11
N HIS A 731 26.29 -24.82 9.30
CA HIS A 731 27.21 -23.77 9.74
C HIS A 731 26.56 -22.38 9.67
N VAL A 732 26.92 -21.57 8.67
CA VAL A 732 26.47 -20.18 8.49
C VAL A 732 25.20 -20.09 7.63
N ASP A 733 24.82 -21.13 6.90
CA ASP A 733 23.63 -21.11 6.01
C ASP A 733 22.87 -22.45 6.08
N GLY A 734 22.40 -22.99 4.97
CA GLY A 734 21.73 -24.30 4.92
C GLY A 734 20.96 -24.54 3.63
N VAL A 735 20.28 -25.69 3.54
CA VAL A 735 19.57 -26.12 2.33
C VAL A 735 18.13 -26.50 2.65
N GLY A 736 17.22 -26.12 1.76
CA GLY A 736 15.79 -26.43 1.86
C GLY A 736 15.36 -27.41 0.79
N PHE A 737 14.62 -28.44 1.18
CA PHE A 737 14.06 -29.47 0.33
C PHE A 737 12.54 -29.51 0.45
N LYS A 738 11.85 -29.94 -0.60
CA LYS A 738 10.43 -30.26 -0.50
C LYS A 738 10.26 -31.53 0.33
N TRP A 739 9.09 -31.70 0.95
CA TRP A 739 8.82 -32.86 1.79
C TRP A 739 8.81 -34.19 1.01
N ASP A 740 8.47 -34.13 -0.28
CA ASP A 740 8.45 -35.26 -1.22
C ASP A 740 9.76 -35.44 -2.00
N ASP A 741 10.82 -34.69 -1.68
CA ASP A 741 12.12 -34.81 -2.35
C ASP A 741 12.80 -36.13 -1.98
N SER A 742 13.29 -36.88 -2.98
CA SER A 742 14.01 -38.15 -2.80
C SER A 742 15.27 -38.06 -1.92
N THR A 743 15.78 -36.85 -1.67
CA THR A 743 16.90 -36.58 -0.78
C THR A 743 16.49 -36.67 0.69
N VAL A 744 15.24 -36.33 1.01
CA VAL A 744 14.70 -36.30 2.38
C VAL A 744 14.19 -37.69 2.76
N ASN A 745 14.82 -38.31 3.75
CA ASN A 745 14.34 -39.58 4.30
C ASN A 745 13.24 -39.32 5.33
N ILE A 746 12.01 -39.79 5.06
CA ILE A 746 10.87 -39.70 5.99
C ILE A 746 10.63 -41.07 6.63
N THR A 747 10.66 -41.14 7.97
CA THR A 747 10.32 -42.34 8.75
C THR A 747 9.16 -42.02 9.69
N ASP A 748 8.09 -42.82 9.68
CA ASP A 748 6.88 -42.60 10.48
C ASP A 748 6.29 -41.17 10.38
N GLY A 749 6.40 -40.57 9.19
CA GLY A 749 5.95 -39.20 8.93
C GLY A 749 6.91 -38.10 9.39
N ARG A 750 8.11 -38.45 9.87
CA ARG A 750 9.10 -37.52 10.43
C ARG A 750 10.39 -37.47 9.59
N PRO A 751 11.00 -36.29 9.37
CA PRO A 751 12.21 -36.18 8.57
C PRO A 751 13.43 -36.58 9.38
N ILE A 752 14.25 -37.46 8.80
CA ILE A 752 15.53 -37.86 9.38
C ILE A 752 16.57 -36.77 9.09
N VAL A 753 17.33 -36.47 10.13
CA VAL A 753 18.46 -35.54 10.14
C VAL A 753 19.68 -36.31 10.63
N TYR A 754 20.82 -36.08 10.00
CA TYR A 754 22.11 -36.57 10.47
C TYR A 754 22.93 -35.37 10.94
N SER A 755 23.35 -35.39 12.21
CA SER A 755 24.25 -34.39 12.78
C SER A 755 25.69 -34.73 12.38
N ALA A 756 26.46 -33.73 11.98
CA ALA A 756 27.88 -33.87 11.66
C ALA A 756 28.75 -34.00 12.92
N LEU A 757 29.77 -34.86 12.86
CA LEU A 757 30.77 -35.01 13.91
C LEU A 757 31.49 -33.68 14.19
N GLY A 758 31.41 -33.21 15.44
CA GLY A 758 32.12 -32.04 15.97
C GLY A 758 31.54 -30.69 15.55
N SER A 759 31.12 -30.56 14.27
CA SER A 759 30.54 -29.33 13.71
C SER A 759 29.04 -29.21 13.89
N HIS A 760 28.33 -30.29 14.23
CA HIS A 760 26.87 -30.40 14.43
C HIS A 760 25.97 -29.99 13.25
N ALA A 761 26.53 -29.53 12.13
CA ALA A 761 25.81 -29.17 10.92
C ALA A 761 24.84 -30.29 10.49
N ASN A 762 23.63 -29.91 10.08
CA ASN A 762 22.53 -30.83 9.85
C ASN A 762 22.42 -31.23 8.37
N TYR A 763 22.25 -32.53 8.11
CA TYR A 763 22.18 -33.07 6.75
C TYR A 763 21.02 -34.07 6.57
N PRO A 764 20.43 -34.16 5.36
CA PRO A 764 19.37 -35.13 5.05
C PRO A 764 19.90 -36.56 4.82
N GLN A 765 21.23 -36.74 4.68
CA GLN A 765 21.87 -38.01 4.34
C GLN A 765 23.15 -38.24 5.14
N ARG A 766 23.46 -39.51 5.44
CA ARG A 766 24.72 -39.95 6.04
C ARG A 766 25.89 -39.93 5.05
N GLY A 767 27.12 -40.02 5.57
CA GLY A 767 28.37 -40.04 4.82
C GLY A 767 29.06 -38.68 4.74
N HIS A 768 29.96 -38.52 3.77
CA HIS A 768 30.69 -37.26 3.56
C HIS A 768 29.83 -36.23 2.83
N GLN A 769 29.57 -35.10 3.48
CA GLN A 769 28.74 -34.00 2.98
C GLN A 769 29.62 -32.79 2.66
N ILE A 770 29.72 -32.41 1.39
CA ILE A 770 30.59 -31.32 0.95
C ILE A 770 29.91 -29.98 1.19
N HIS A 771 30.60 -29.05 1.87
CA HIS A 771 30.13 -27.69 2.11
C HIS A 771 31.12 -26.62 1.58
N ASN A 772 30.81 -25.35 1.82
CA ASN A 772 31.32 -24.15 1.13
C ASN A 772 32.81 -23.79 1.32
N ALA A 773 33.74 -24.76 1.27
CA ALA A 773 35.19 -24.52 1.33
C ALA A 773 36.08 -25.64 0.73
N ALA A 774 35.52 -26.64 0.03
CA ALA A 774 36.19 -27.92 -0.26
C ALA A 774 36.54 -28.74 1.01
N MET A 775 35.78 -28.49 2.08
CA MET A 775 35.71 -29.29 3.30
C MET A 775 34.51 -30.22 3.24
N PHE A 776 34.52 -31.29 4.03
CA PHE A 776 33.40 -32.22 4.15
C PHE A 776 33.03 -32.50 5.61
N ASP A 777 31.76 -32.38 5.95
CA ASP A 777 31.25 -32.94 7.20
C ASP A 777 31.10 -34.46 7.08
N TYR A 778 31.21 -35.19 8.19
CA TYR A 778 30.90 -36.62 8.26
C TYR A 778 29.74 -36.85 9.23
N CYS A 779 28.69 -37.52 8.75
CA CYS A 779 27.46 -37.75 9.50
C CYS A 779 27.09 -39.25 9.45
N ASP A 780 26.68 -39.85 10.56
CA ASP A 780 26.46 -41.31 10.65
C ASP A 780 25.39 -41.66 11.71
N GLU A 781 24.91 -42.92 11.69
CA GLU A 781 23.83 -43.43 12.53
C GLU A 781 24.35 -43.84 13.92
N GLY A 782 24.34 -42.90 14.88
CA GLY A 782 24.70 -43.16 16.28
C GLY A 782 23.50 -43.34 17.20
N LYS A 783 23.10 -42.26 17.89
CA LYS A 783 21.92 -42.26 18.78
C LYS A 783 20.81 -41.43 18.16
N LEU A 784 19.60 -41.98 18.10
CA LEU A 784 18.43 -41.25 17.61
C LEU A 784 17.87 -40.36 18.72
N TRP A 785 17.79 -39.06 18.44
CA TRP A 785 17.25 -38.04 19.33
C TRP A 785 15.93 -37.48 18.78
N ASN A 786 14.95 -37.32 19.68
CA ASN A 786 13.69 -36.65 19.42
C ASN A 786 13.68 -35.28 20.13
N PRO A 787 14.14 -34.21 19.46
CA PRO A 787 14.26 -32.88 20.08
C PRO A 787 12.96 -32.35 20.69
N ALA A 788 11.82 -32.62 20.06
CA ALA A 788 10.51 -32.11 20.47
C ALA A 788 10.05 -32.62 21.86
N GLN A 789 10.52 -33.78 22.33
CA GLN A 789 10.13 -34.32 23.64
C GLN A 789 10.80 -33.60 24.84
N SER A 790 11.82 -32.79 24.58
CA SER A 790 12.61 -32.07 25.59
C SER A 790 12.89 -30.65 25.09
N ALA A 791 11.81 -29.93 24.75
CA ALA A 791 11.87 -28.59 24.20
C ALA A 791 11.00 -27.58 24.94
N TYR A 792 11.47 -26.33 24.99
CA TYR A 792 10.61 -25.18 25.25
C TYR A 792 9.85 -24.81 23.98
N TYR A 793 8.57 -24.45 24.12
CA TYR A 793 7.70 -24.11 22.99
C TYR A 793 7.31 -22.63 23.01
N TYR A 794 7.43 -21.96 21.85
CA TYR A 794 7.13 -20.54 21.70
C TYR A 794 6.37 -20.24 20.41
N ARG A 795 5.49 -19.24 20.47
CA ARG A 795 5.02 -18.46 19.32
C ARG A 795 5.89 -17.23 19.14
N PHE A 796 6.33 -16.96 17.92
CA PHE A 796 7.09 -15.77 17.57
C PHE A 796 6.17 -14.68 16.99
N ASN A 797 6.22 -13.48 17.55
CA ASN A 797 5.58 -12.30 16.98
C ASN A 797 6.60 -11.59 16.05
N PRO A 798 6.32 -11.45 14.74
CA PRO A 798 7.24 -10.84 13.79
C PRO A 798 7.35 -9.32 13.90
N ASP A 799 6.32 -8.64 14.41
CA ASP A 799 6.22 -7.18 14.47
C ASP A 799 6.97 -6.61 15.67
N SER A 800 6.82 -7.24 16.84
CA SER A 800 7.61 -6.92 18.05
C SER A 800 8.98 -7.62 18.07
N PHE A 801 9.16 -8.65 17.23
CA PHE A 801 10.30 -9.57 17.28
C PHE A 801 10.50 -10.14 18.70
N THR A 802 9.43 -10.70 19.29
CA THR A 802 9.48 -11.32 20.62
C THR A 802 8.86 -12.72 20.59
N VAL A 803 9.19 -13.54 21.58
CA VAL A 803 8.58 -14.86 21.77
C VAL A 803 7.59 -14.85 22.92
N THR A 804 6.47 -15.57 22.76
CA THR A 804 5.50 -15.87 23.81
C THR A 804 5.56 -17.38 24.09
N PRO A 805 5.69 -17.85 25.35
CA PRO A 805 5.63 -19.28 25.65
C PRO A 805 4.25 -19.86 25.33
N ILE A 806 4.22 -21.09 24.81
CA ILE A 806 2.97 -21.80 24.48
C ILE A 806 3.00 -23.20 25.07
N ILE A 807 1.82 -23.80 25.28
CA ILE A 807 1.72 -25.13 25.90
C ILE A 807 2.33 -26.21 24.99
N SER A 808 3.15 -27.09 25.57
CA SER A 808 3.76 -28.23 24.88
C SER A 808 2.70 -29.25 24.42
N PRO A 809 2.82 -29.83 23.22
CA PRO A 809 1.88 -30.85 22.74
C PRO A 809 2.06 -32.18 23.52
N PHE A 810 3.19 -32.36 24.20
CA PHE A 810 3.44 -33.51 25.08
C PHE A 810 2.82 -33.38 26.47
N GLU A 811 2.20 -32.24 26.80
CA GLU A 811 1.53 -31.99 28.09
C GLU A 811 0.03 -31.70 27.89
N PRO A 812 -0.76 -32.67 27.38
CA PRO A 812 -2.14 -32.41 26.92
C PRO A 812 -3.08 -31.90 28.02
N SER A 813 -2.78 -32.16 29.30
CA SER A 813 -3.53 -31.69 30.46
C SER A 813 -3.08 -30.34 31.04
N ALA A 814 -2.01 -29.72 30.52
CA ALA A 814 -1.56 -28.42 30.99
C ALA A 814 -2.48 -27.29 30.47
N THR A 815 -2.80 -26.34 31.35
CA THR A 815 -3.64 -25.16 31.06
C THR A 815 -2.84 -23.87 30.87
N GLU A 816 -1.55 -23.89 31.21
CA GLU A 816 -0.61 -22.77 31.12
C GLU A 816 0.77 -23.31 30.70
N PRO A 817 1.62 -22.53 30.01
CA PRO A 817 3.00 -22.93 29.73
C PRO A 817 3.79 -23.15 31.03
N ALA A 818 4.65 -24.18 31.06
CA ALA A 818 5.33 -24.61 32.29
C ALA A 818 6.21 -23.52 32.93
N GLN A 819 6.89 -22.71 32.14
CA GLN A 819 7.83 -21.66 32.59
C GLN A 819 7.81 -20.45 31.62
N ASN A 820 7.81 -19.24 32.16
CA ASN A 820 7.82 -18.00 31.35
C ASN A 820 9.26 -17.52 31.07
N TYR A 821 9.97 -18.25 30.20
CA TYR A 821 11.36 -17.96 29.84
C TYR A 821 11.44 -17.34 28.45
N THR A 822 11.29 -16.03 28.34
CA THR A 822 11.40 -15.31 27.05
C THR A 822 12.73 -14.59 26.88
N SER A 823 13.34 -14.13 27.97
CA SER A 823 14.50 -13.22 27.95
C SER A 823 15.76 -13.81 27.30
N TRP A 824 15.92 -15.13 27.30
CA TRP A 824 17.00 -15.82 26.58
C TRP A 824 16.97 -15.57 25.07
N PHE A 825 15.78 -15.40 24.48
CA PHE A 825 15.62 -15.10 23.05
C PHE A 825 15.90 -13.62 22.72
N ASP A 826 15.74 -12.75 23.72
CA ASP A 826 16.03 -11.32 23.59
C ASP A 826 17.51 -10.98 23.75
N PHE A 827 18.31 -11.85 24.39
CA PHE A 827 19.76 -11.67 24.52
C PHE A 827 20.46 -11.59 23.15
N THR A 828 21.14 -10.48 22.88
CA THR A 828 21.78 -10.22 21.58
C THR A 828 23.25 -10.63 21.51
N GLY A 829 23.89 -10.86 22.66
CA GLY A 829 25.30 -11.22 22.76
C GLY A 829 25.66 -12.63 22.26
N HIS A 830 26.94 -12.95 22.40
CA HIS A 830 27.53 -14.25 22.07
C HIS A 830 27.21 -15.28 23.15
N TRP A 831 26.72 -16.45 22.74
CA TRP A 831 26.43 -17.60 23.61
C TRP A 831 27.68 -18.39 24.05
N GLY A 832 28.85 -17.75 24.05
CA GLY A 832 30.11 -18.36 24.43
C GLY A 832 31.25 -17.36 24.51
N ASP A 833 32.46 -17.89 24.71
CA ASP A 833 33.72 -17.16 24.66
C ASP A 833 33.88 -16.35 23.36
N ILE A 834 34.56 -15.20 23.43
CA ILE A 834 35.11 -14.52 22.24
C ILE A 834 36.36 -15.28 21.78
N SER A 835 36.59 -15.35 20.45
CA SER A 835 37.77 -15.99 19.85
C SER A 835 39.06 -15.57 20.55
N TYR A 836 39.82 -16.55 21.02
CA TYR A 836 41.06 -16.29 21.75
C TYR A 836 42.09 -15.55 20.87
N PRO A 837 42.89 -14.64 21.46
CA PRO A 837 43.97 -13.98 20.73
C PRO A 837 45.02 -15.00 20.28
N ASP A 838 45.73 -14.73 19.19
CA ASP A 838 46.76 -15.64 18.64
C ASP A 838 47.98 -15.83 19.57
N SER A 839 48.01 -15.14 20.72
CA SER A 839 48.97 -15.32 21.81
C SER A 839 48.48 -16.24 22.94
N ASP A 840 47.22 -16.66 22.95
CA ASP A 840 46.70 -17.63 23.92
C ASP A 840 47.28 -19.02 23.62
N PRO A 841 47.83 -19.76 24.60
CA PRO A 841 48.43 -21.08 24.36
C PRO A 841 47.44 -22.15 23.86
N ARG A 842 46.13 -21.90 23.91
CA ARG A 842 45.07 -22.77 23.38
C ARG A 842 44.73 -22.47 21.93
N GLN A 843 45.20 -21.35 21.37
CA GLN A 843 44.87 -20.88 20.03
C GLN A 843 45.91 -21.33 19.00
N GLU A 844 45.52 -22.25 18.12
CA GLU A 844 46.27 -22.64 16.91
C GLU A 844 45.60 -22.03 15.67
N THR A 845 46.38 -21.67 14.64
CA THR A 845 45.86 -21.10 13.39
C THR A 845 46.53 -21.77 12.19
N VAL A 846 45.72 -22.29 11.26
CA VAL A 846 46.21 -23.01 10.07
C VAL A 846 46.99 -22.05 9.15
N PRO A 847 48.28 -22.34 8.85
CA PRO A 847 49.08 -21.51 7.95
C PRO A 847 48.43 -21.32 6.57
N HIS A 848 48.65 -20.16 5.96
CA HIS A 848 48.14 -19.75 4.63
C HIS A 848 46.61 -19.62 4.50
N PHE A 849 45.81 -20.36 5.27
CA PHE A 849 44.34 -20.29 5.25
C PHE A 849 43.75 -19.41 6.36
N GLY A 850 44.48 -19.19 7.46
CA GLY A 850 44.03 -18.32 8.56
C GLY A 850 42.87 -18.89 9.39
N LEU A 851 42.61 -20.20 9.27
CA LEU A 851 41.56 -20.88 10.02
C LEU A 851 41.98 -21.03 11.48
N LYS A 852 41.22 -20.44 12.39
CA LYS A 852 41.46 -20.46 13.84
C LYS A 852 40.96 -21.75 14.49
N ARG A 853 41.66 -22.21 15.53
CA ARG A 853 41.17 -23.25 16.44
C ARG A 853 39.93 -22.78 17.18
N PHE A 854 40.00 -21.69 17.95
CA PHE A 854 38.84 -21.12 18.63
C PHE A 854 38.24 -19.91 17.90
N ASN A 855 36.94 -20.00 17.61
CA ASN A 855 36.11 -18.88 17.15
C ASN A 855 35.26 -18.32 18.30
N SER A 856 34.67 -17.15 18.10
CA SER A 856 33.66 -16.63 19.04
C SER A 856 32.39 -17.50 18.98
N GLY A 857 31.75 -17.74 20.13
CA GLY A 857 30.43 -18.37 20.18
C GLY A 857 29.39 -17.58 19.34
N PRO A 858 28.39 -18.24 18.74
CA PRO A 858 27.39 -17.61 17.91
C PRO A 858 26.42 -16.76 18.75
N ASN A 859 25.79 -15.78 18.11
CA ASN A 859 24.61 -15.11 18.66
C ASN A 859 23.38 -16.07 18.59
N GLY A 860 22.37 -15.81 19.44
CA GLY A 860 21.23 -16.71 19.61
C GLY A 860 20.27 -16.85 18.40
N PRO A 861 19.21 -17.68 18.53
CA PRO A 861 18.25 -17.97 17.45
C PRO A 861 17.59 -16.75 16.79
N ARG A 862 17.50 -15.62 17.50
CA ARG A 862 17.11 -14.30 16.98
C ARG A 862 17.85 -13.92 15.67
N PHE A 863 19.11 -14.31 15.52
CA PHE A 863 19.93 -14.01 14.34
C PHE A 863 19.83 -15.05 13.21
N LYS A 864 19.10 -16.16 13.40
CA LYS A 864 18.99 -17.27 12.41
C LYS A 864 17.96 -17.01 11.29
N HIS A 865 17.46 -15.77 11.19
CA HIS A 865 16.45 -15.29 10.23
C HIS A 865 15.17 -16.13 10.27
N LEU A 866 14.32 -15.87 11.27
CA LEU A 866 13.04 -16.56 11.47
C LEU A 866 12.00 -16.17 10.41
N ILE A 867 11.95 -14.90 10.02
CA ILE A 867 11.08 -14.40 8.96
C ILE A 867 11.75 -14.72 7.60
N ARG A 868 11.16 -15.64 6.83
CA ARG A 868 11.64 -16.09 5.50
C ARG A 868 10.49 -16.12 4.50
N LYS A 869 10.73 -15.80 3.23
CA LYS A 869 9.77 -16.10 2.15
C LYS A 869 9.81 -17.58 1.81
N GLY A 870 10.98 -18.09 1.47
CA GLY A 870 11.21 -19.52 1.13
C GLY A 870 11.51 -20.40 2.35
N LEU A 871 11.89 -21.66 2.10
CA LEU A 871 12.49 -22.55 3.11
C LEU A 871 13.90 -22.07 3.49
N VAL A 872 14.66 -21.64 2.48
CA VAL A 872 16.01 -21.07 2.58
C VAL A 872 15.92 -19.57 2.89
N ARG A 873 17.02 -19.01 3.42
CA ARG A 873 17.16 -17.57 3.72
C ARG A 873 17.01 -16.71 2.45
N ASP A 874 16.26 -15.61 2.55
CA ASP A 874 15.93 -14.71 1.42
C ASP A 874 17.16 -13.98 0.83
N HIS A 875 18.24 -13.88 1.61
CA HIS A 875 19.51 -13.30 1.21
C HIS A 875 20.64 -14.31 1.49
N ALA A 876 20.87 -15.23 0.55
CA ALA A 876 22.03 -16.11 0.58
C ALA A 876 23.33 -15.29 0.66
N ARG A 877 24.31 -15.78 1.43
CA ARG A 877 25.59 -15.07 1.64
C ARG A 877 26.33 -14.87 0.32
N LYS A 878 26.44 -13.63 -0.15
CA LYS A 878 27.34 -13.29 -1.26
C LYS A 878 28.79 -13.56 -0.84
N MET A 879 29.39 -14.63 -1.36
CA MET A 879 30.83 -14.82 -1.26
C MET A 879 31.55 -13.79 -2.14
N GLY A 880 32.83 -13.51 -1.85
CA GLY A 880 33.62 -12.67 -2.73
C GLY A 880 33.76 -13.34 -4.09
N TRP A 881 33.63 -12.56 -5.16
CA TRP A 881 33.69 -13.08 -6.55
C TRP A 881 34.95 -13.91 -6.85
N LYS A 882 36.02 -13.72 -6.08
CA LYS A 882 37.25 -14.50 -6.15
C LYS A 882 37.10 -15.88 -5.51
N GLU A 883 36.53 -15.95 -4.30
CA GLU A 883 36.31 -17.21 -3.58
C GLU A 883 35.28 -18.08 -4.32
N GLU A 884 34.14 -17.50 -4.68
CA GLU A 884 33.04 -18.22 -5.33
C GLU A 884 33.45 -18.79 -6.69
N TRP A 885 34.21 -18.02 -7.48
CA TRP A 885 34.72 -18.49 -8.77
C TRP A 885 35.84 -19.53 -8.62
N ALA A 886 36.76 -19.36 -7.66
CA ALA A 886 37.83 -20.32 -7.41
C ALA A 886 37.29 -21.66 -6.88
N VAL A 887 36.42 -21.63 -5.86
CA VAL A 887 35.78 -22.82 -5.29
C VAL A 887 34.83 -23.45 -6.31
N GLY A 888 34.02 -22.67 -7.03
CA GLY A 888 33.14 -23.17 -8.08
C GLY A 888 33.87 -23.84 -9.24
N VAL A 889 34.97 -23.25 -9.73
CA VAL A 889 35.83 -23.88 -10.74
C VAL A 889 36.48 -25.15 -10.18
N PHE A 890 36.99 -25.13 -8.95
CA PHE A 890 37.59 -26.31 -8.33
C PHE A 890 36.56 -27.45 -8.17
N MET A 891 35.37 -27.18 -7.63
CA MET A 891 34.27 -28.15 -7.49
C MET A 891 33.80 -28.72 -8.83
N TYR A 892 33.65 -27.88 -9.86
CA TYR A 892 33.23 -28.34 -11.20
C TYR A 892 34.29 -29.22 -11.87
N TRP A 893 35.58 -28.88 -11.72
CA TRP A 893 36.69 -29.64 -12.28
C TRP A 893 37.05 -30.87 -11.45
N TYR A 894 36.68 -30.93 -10.16
CA TYR A 894 37.10 -31.99 -9.26
C TYR A 894 36.64 -33.38 -9.71
N PRO A 895 35.33 -33.68 -9.95
CA PRO A 895 34.88 -35.00 -10.36
C PRO A 895 35.45 -35.49 -11.70
N CYS A 896 35.77 -34.57 -12.62
CA CYS A 896 36.08 -34.91 -14.02
C CYS A 896 37.58 -34.82 -14.37
N CYS A 897 38.35 -33.95 -13.70
CA CYS A 897 39.72 -33.61 -14.08
C CYS A 897 40.75 -33.73 -12.95
N ILE A 898 40.35 -33.54 -11.68
CA ILE A 898 41.30 -33.45 -10.54
C ILE A 898 41.27 -34.72 -9.68
N ARG A 899 40.10 -35.34 -9.46
CA ARG A 899 39.95 -36.60 -8.71
C ARG A 899 40.78 -37.73 -9.37
N GLY A 900 41.84 -38.17 -8.69
CA GLY A 900 42.81 -39.12 -9.24
C GLY A 900 43.73 -38.54 -10.34
N TRP A 901 44.15 -37.29 -10.17
CA TRP A 901 44.78 -36.38 -11.15
C TRP A 901 45.68 -37.05 -12.21
N ARG A 902 45.29 -36.90 -13.49
CA ARG A 902 46.06 -37.34 -14.66
C ARG A 902 46.40 -36.16 -15.57
N LEU A 903 47.58 -35.58 -15.35
CA LEU A 903 48.13 -34.35 -15.97
C LEU A 903 47.78 -34.15 -17.47
N TRP A 904 47.89 -35.20 -18.28
CA TRP A 904 47.64 -35.14 -19.73
C TRP A 904 46.21 -34.74 -20.12
N ARG A 905 45.18 -35.05 -19.31
CA ARG A 905 43.80 -34.64 -19.59
C ARG A 905 43.60 -33.14 -19.36
N SER A 906 44.17 -32.60 -18.29
CA SER A 906 44.13 -31.16 -17.96
C SER A 906 44.79 -30.31 -19.05
N LEU A 907 45.95 -30.76 -19.56
CA LEU A 907 46.67 -30.10 -20.66
C LEU A 907 45.84 -30.08 -21.97
N GLY A 908 45.14 -31.17 -22.29
CA GLY A 908 44.29 -31.26 -23.48
C GLY A 908 43.12 -30.26 -23.44
N ILE A 909 42.46 -30.11 -22.29
CA ILE A 909 41.33 -29.19 -22.13
C ILE A 909 41.80 -27.72 -22.20
N MET A 910 42.94 -27.38 -21.60
CA MET A 910 43.53 -26.04 -21.75
C MET A 910 43.82 -25.70 -23.22
N ALA A 911 44.37 -26.63 -24.00
CA ALA A 911 44.65 -26.40 -25.42
C ALA A 911 43.37 -26.11 -26.24
N VAL A 912 42.26 -26.80 -25.95
CA VAL A 912 40.95 -26.55 -26.58
C VAL A 912 40.39 -25.18 -26.18
N MET A 913 40.41 -24.85 -24.89
CA MET A 913 39.93 -23.55 -24.38
C MET A 913 40.72 -22.37 -24.98
N MET A 914 42.04 -22.49 -25.05
CA MET A 914 42.91 -21.46 -25.64
C MET A 914 42.66 -21.31 -27.15
N SER A 915 42.39 -22.41 -27.86
CA SER A 915 42.01 -22.39 -29.28
C SER A 915 40.65 -21.72 -29.51
N ALA A 916 39.66 -22.01 -28.67
CA ALA A 916 38.33 -21.40 -28.73
C ALA A 916 38.38 -19.88 -28.45
N PHE A 917 39.19 -19.45 -27.48
CA PHE A 917 39.40 -18.03 -27.19
C PHE A 917 40.01 -17.28 -28.37
N VAL A 918 41.05 -17.85 -29.02
CA VAL A 918 41.65 -17.26 -30.23
C VAL A 918 40.62 -17.14 -31.36
N LEU A 919 39.78 -18.17 -31.58
CA LEU A 919 38.71 -18.12 -32.58
C LEU A 919 37.66 -17.04 -32.26
N ALA A 920 37.28 -16.88 -30.99
CA ALA A 920 36.34 -15.85 -30.55
C ALA A 920 36.89 -14.43 -30.78
N VAL A 921 38.17 -14.20 -30.47
CA VAL A 921 38.85 -12.91 -30.75
C VAL A 921 38.92 -12.64 -32.25
N VAL A 922 39.29 -13.62 -33.07
CA VAL A 922 39.31 -13.49 -34.54
C VAL A 922 37.91 -13.18 -35.09
N TYR A 923 36.86 -13.81 -34.56
CA TYR A 923 35.48 -13.54 -34.95
C TYR A 923 35.02 -12.13 -34.53
N GLY A 924 35.33 -11.71 -33.30
CA GLY A 924 35.04 -10.36 -32.80
C GLY A 924 35.69 -9.25 -33.64
N VAL A 925 36.97 -9.41 -33.98
CA VAL A 925 37.71 -8.48 -34.85
C VAL A 925 37.09 -8.41 -36.25
N ARG A 926 36.67 -9.55 -36.84
CA ARG A 926 35.95 -9.58 -38.12
C ARG A 926 34.59 -8.86 -38.05
N ARG A 927 33.86 -9.02 -36.94
CA ARG A 927 32.54 -8.40 -36.72
C ARG A 927 32.64 -6.89 -36.51
N LEU A 928 33.65 -6.39 -35.79
CA LEU A 928 33.94 -4.95 -35.71
C LEU A 928 34.27 -4.35 -37.08
N LYS A 929 35.06 -5.06 -37.91
CA LYS A 929 35.49 -4.57 -39.23
C LYS A 929 34.30 -4.39 -40.19
N THR A 930 33.32 -5.31 -40.15
CA THR A 930 32.07 -5.20 -40.91
C THR A 930 31.12 -4.13 -40.36
N TRP A 931 31.10 -3.90 -39.04
CA TRP A 931 30.30 -2.83 -38.44
C TRP A 931 30.81 -1.43 -38.83
N ARG A 932 32.14 -1.23 -38.86
CA ARG A 932 32.77 0.04 -39.27
C ARG A 932 32.48 0.43 -40.73
N GLN A 933 32.29 -0.54 -41.63
CA GLN A 933 31.98 -0.27 -43.05
C GLN A 933 30.55 0.23 -43.29
N ARG A 934 29.62 0.15 -42.32
CA ARG A 934 28.22 0.61 -42.46
C ARG A 934 28.00 2.10 -42.14
N ARG A 935 29.03 2.85 -41.73
CA ARG A 935 28.94 4.31 -41.44
C ARG A 935 29.84 5.17 -42.34
N VAL A 936 29.84 4.93 -43.65
CA VAL A 936 30.47 5.84 -44.63
C VAL A 936 29.47 6.12 -45.75
N TYR A 937 29.30 7.41 -46.05
CA TYR A 937 28.18 7.99 -46.80
C TYR A 937 28.00 7.49 -48.23
N THR A 938 26.75 7.32 -48.65
CA THR A 938 26.36 7.32 -50.07
C THR A 938 26.15 8.78 -50.51
N LYS A 939 26.91 9.22 -51.52
CA LYS A 939 26.85 10.58 -52.06
C LYS A 939 25.85 10.62 -53.23
N LEU A 940 24.77 11.38 -53.11
CA LEU A 940 23.89 11.74 -54.23
C LEU A 940 24.22 13.16 -54.74
N LYS A 941 23.88 13.43 -55.99
CA LYS A 941 24.36 14.60 -56.76
C LYS A 941 23.56 15.87 -56.46
N ASN A 942 24.21 17.02 -56.71
CA ASN A 942 23.55 18.32 -56.90
C ASN A 942 22.58 18.28 -58.09
N ASP A 943 21.63 19.23 -58.08
CA ASP A 943 21.11 20.06 -59.18
C ASP A 943 19.71 20.61 -58.75
N ASP A 944 19.45 21.90 -58.50
CA ASP A 944 20.34 23.09 -58.44
C ASP A 944 19.65 24.33 -57.77
N ILE A 945 20.45 25.35 -57.35
CA ILE A 945 20.19 26.83 -57.13
C ILE A 945 18.94 27.33 -56.32
N PRO A 946 19.01 28.42 -55.49
CA PRO A 946 20.17 29.12 -54.88
C PRO A 946 20.20 29.06 -53.34
N MET A 947 21.40 29.20 -52.78
CA MET A 947 21.61 29.68 -51.39
C MET A 947 21.84 31.19 -51.45
N GLU A 948 21.10 31.94 -50.64
CA GLU A 948 21.57 33.21 -50.07
C GLU A 948 21.71 33.00 -48.56
N GLU A 949 22.65 33.72 -47.94
CA GLU A 949 22.90 33.73 -46.48
C GLU A 949 23.17 32.37 -45.80
N LEU A 950 24.45 31.98 -45.68
CA LEU A 950 25.02 31.37 -44.46
C LEU A 950 26.54 31.12 -44.56
N ARG A 951 27.37 32.17 -44.49
CA ARG A 951 28.75 32.05 -43.96
C ARG A 951 29.42 33.39 -43.64
N ARG A 952 29.80 33.54 -42.36
CA ARG A 952 31.01 34.21 -41.77
C ARG A 952 31.50 35.50 -42.44
N GLU A 953 31.74 36.56 -41.67
CA GLU A 953 32.89 36.62 -40.75
C GLU A 953 32.69 37.49 -39.49
N GLU A 954 33.60 37.32 -38.54
CA GLU A 954 33.79 38.26 -37.42
C GLU A 954 34.58 39.49 -37.90
N GLU A 955 34.33 40.62 -37.22
CA GLU A 955 35.19 41.81 -37.07
C GLU A 955 35.31 42.88 -38.18
N PHE A 956 35.26 44.13 -37.65
CA PHE A 956 35.96 45.33 -38.11
C PHE A 956 35.44 46.10 -39.34
N LEU A 957 34.53 47.07 -39.14
CA LEU A 957 34.87 48.47 -38.78
C LEU A 957 33.68 49.44 -38.96
N ILE A 958 33.56 50.37 -38.01
CA ILE A 958 33.26 51.80 -38.18
C ILE A 958 32.24 52.20 -39.25
N GLY A 959 31.10 52.74 -38.77
CA GLY A 959 30.39 53.77 -39.52
C GLY A 959 31.18 55.08 -39.49
N SER A 960 31.64 55.51 -40.66
CA SER A 960 31.87 56.92 -41.01
C SER A 960 30.62 57.37 -41.80
N ASP A 961 30.19 58.63 -41.87
CA ASP A 961 30.68 59.95 -41.42
C ASP A 961 29.44 60.72 -40.87
N ASP A 962 29.42 61.93 -40.30
CA ASP A 962 30.30 63.12 -40.30
C ASP A 962 29.99 63.99 -39.05
N GLU A 963 30.93 64.87 -38.65
CA GLU A 963 30.76 66.19 -37.98
C GLU A 963 29.89 66.37 -36.69
N GLU A 964 30.13 67.32 -35.77
CA GLU A 964 31.29 68.09 -35.28
C GLU A 964 30.80 68.83 -33.98
N ASP A 965 31.67 69.09 -32.99
CA ASP A 965 31.41 69.91 -31.77
C ASP A 965 30.23 69.48 -30.82
N ASP A 966 30.07 69.93 -29.57
CA ASP A 966 30.84 70.87 -28.73
C ASP A 966 30.92 70.36 -27.26
N HIS A 967 31.77 71.02 -26.48
CA HIS A 967 32.02 70.89 -25.05
C HIS A 967 30.86 71.30 -24.11
N ARG A 968 30.80 70.60 -22.96
CA ARG A 968 30.48 71.11 -21.60
C ARG A 968 29.10 71.78 -21.37
N ARG A 969 28.22 71.06 -20.67
CA ARG A 969 28.06 71.23 -19.20
C ARG A 969 27.20 70.15 -18.55
#